data_AF-A0A9P0LPC7-F1
#
_entry.id   AF-A0A9P0LPC7-F1
#
_cell.length_a   1.000
_cell.length_b   1.000
_cell.length_c   1.000
_cell.angle_alpha   90.00
_cell.angle_beta   90.00
_cell.angle_gamma   90.00
#
_symmetry.space_group_name_H-M   'P 1'
#
loop_
_entity.id
_entity.type
_entity.pdbx_description
1 polymer ?
#
loop_
_entity_poly.entity_id
_entity_poly.type
_entity_poly.pdbx_seq_one_letter_code
_entity_poly.pdbx_strand_id
1 'polypeptide(L)'
;MAENSGSTNVMSELSTILRTWEDENNNPNYDPIPTLTKLAEIVEVETENYLKMDPDPFDERHPSRTDPSCNLGQILKALFRKDNFTNKLINDYMRDSYYSRMGISGRDVDQLNIAACRLMLDIMPGLDTTVVFQPEADSLIQRLIKWVTNSIEPLQSYATGLLGAAMEIPEIATRFREQNSKLIPLLLQRLRRLKHSSEFASASTSFSRPFAHFSTLRSPPYRADNMMKSPPPIVRENGVLPIDSVETPSKSDDTENVTKEKINERGIKRKLSLDSETSLTTTELVPTVDFRRKRNKMDDSLGTVFLGSASPQKSFSEASNSSWAELETFVIGTVQIFPPTIATRQILILRYLTAMGDYQEFLSHVFEHNALELILCYVNVRVTREARLAFEALKYLAALLCHKKFSIEFIQCKGLEALLEVPRPSIAATGVSICLYYLGYCEEAMERVCLLPKYVVSNLVKYALWLLECSHDSGRCQAIMFFGLTFQFKVILDEFDSQDGLRKLHNVIATLPILLPDSDTGQLNEEQEGAARQIVRHVCVAYRRYLEAHLAMKVELIRRSQLRPNERQVGPLLPPQPSYKACKSSPEEIQQQVDMLFQNMPYRSHWAPVDQLLKLGAVTLLLKIIAFAYEWNYSGRAETVRSALDVLAIACVIPKVQMLFCDRVDLPEETLTVEFRVSRSNILVGH
;
A
#
# COMPACT_ATOMS: atom_id res chain seq x y z
N MET A 1 28.63 -3.01 11.84
CA MET A 1 29.71 -2.22 12.50
C MET A 1 29.99 -0.92 11.74
N ALA A 2 30.11 -0.96 10.41
CA ALA A 2 30.31 0.26 9.62
C ALA A 2 29.12 1.24 9.65
N GLU A 3 27.86 0.77 9.74
CA GLU A 3 26.70 1.68 9.82
C GLU A 3 26.73 2.56 11.08
N ASN A 4 27.17 1.99 12.21
CA ASN A 4 27.17 2.67 13.50
C ASN A 4 28.22 3.80 13.61
N SER A 5 29.18 3.86 12.68
CA SER A 5 30.09 5.00 12.48
C SER A 5 29.51 6.10 11.58
N GLY A 6 28.44 5.82 10.83
CA GLY A 6 27.69 6.84 10.07
C GLY A 6 26.71 7.60 10.96
N SER A 7 25.84 6.87 11.66
CA SER A 7 24.81 7.44 12.56
C SER A 7 25.39 8.35 13.66
N THR A 8 26.50 7.92 14.27
CA THR A 8 27.22 8.69 15.30
C THR A 8 27.85 9.98 14.74
N ASN A 9 28.24 9.99 13.47
CA ASN A 9 28.79 11.19 12.82
C ASN A 9 27.68 12.23 12.57
N VAL A 10 26.59 11.84 11.91
CA VAL A 10 25.46 12.75 11.57
C VAL A 10 24.86 13.41 12.82
N MET A 11 24.66 12.64 13.90
CA MET A 11 24.17 13.19 15.17
C MET A 11 25.15 14.16 15.84
N SER A 12 26.47 13.98 15.64
CA SER A 12 27.48 14.93 16.14
C SER A 12 27.51 16.23 15.31
N GLU A 13 27.28 16.14 14.00
CA GLU A 13 27.17 17.29 13.11
C GLU A 13 25.91 18.12 13.40
N LEU A 14 24.74 17.46 13.53
CA LEU A 14 23.50 18.10 13.97
C LEU A 14 23.67 18.83 15.32
N SER A 15 24.29 18.17 16.30
CA SER A 15 24.55 18.75 17.62
C SER A 15 25.47 19.97 17.55
N THR A 16 26.42 19.98 16.61
CA THR A 16 27.33 21.11 16.38
C THR A 16 26.59 22.28 15.74
N ILE A 17 25.78 22.03 14.70
CA ILE A 17 24.99 23.07 14.00
C ILE A 17 24.01 23.74 14.96
N LEU A 18 23.26 22.96 15.73
CA LEU A 18 22.30 23.50 16.72
C LEU A 18 23.01 24.32 17.81
N ARG A 19 24.20 23.90 18.25
CA ARG A 19 25.00 24.67 19.22
C ARG A 19 25.52 25.99 18.63
N THR A 20 26.08 25.99 17.43
CA THR A 20 26.51 27.23 16.75
C THR A 20 25.32 28.18 16.58
N TRP A 21 24.13 27.67 16.25
CA TRP A 21 22.92 28.48 16.25
C TRP A 21 22.60 29.05 17.65
N GLU A 22 22.66 28.25 18.72
CA GLU A 22 22.41 28.75 20.09
C GLU A 22 23.38 29.86 20.50
N ASP A 23 24.67 29.70 20.18
CA ASP A 23 25.73 30.66 20.49
C ASP A 23 25.62 31.95 19.63
N GLU A 24 25.17 31.87 18.37
CA GLU A 24 25.22 33.00 17.41
C GLU A 24 23.89 33.71 17.10
N ASN A 25 22.72 33.07 17.25
CA ASN A 25 21.44 33.59 16.69
C ASN A 25 20.90 34.90 17.29
N ASN A 26 21.57 35.44 18.31
CA ASN A 26 21.29 36.73 18.94
C ASN A 26 22.21 37.86 18.45
N ASN A 27 23.21 37.57 17.63
CA ASN A 27 24.07 38.55 16.98
C ASN A 27 23.29 39.31 15.88
N PRO A 28 23.23 40.65 15.87
CA PRO A 28 22.50 41.43 14.86
C PRO A 28 22.93 41.18 13.41
N ASN A 29 24.14 40.64 13.17
CA ASN A 29 24.64 40.32 11.83
C ASN A 29 24.45 38.84 11.43
N TYR A 30 23.91 38.01 12.32
CA TYR A 30 23.73 36.57 12.09
C TYR A 30 22.85 36.31 10.85
N ASP A 31 23.25 35.33 10.05
CA ASP A 31 22.45 34.86 8.92
C ASP A 31 21.86 33.47 9.21
N PRO A 32 20.54 33.33 9.37
CA PRO A 32 19.92 32.03 9.55
C PRO A 32 19.97 31.13 8.30
N ILE A 33 20.13 31.67 7.08
CA ILE A 33 19.97 30.89 5.84
C ILE A 33 20.92 29.67 5.75
N PRO A 34 22.23 29.76 6.02
CA PRO A 34 23.13 28.60 5.92
C PRO A 34 22.78 27.49 6.92
N THR A 35 22.42 27.86 8.16
CA THR A 35 22.02 26.93 9.21
C THR A 35 20.72 26.20 8.85
N LEU A 36 19.70 26.94 8.40
CA LEU A 36 18.42 26.35 7.96
C LEU A 36 18.61 25.41 6.76
N THR A 37 19.44 25.83 5.79
CA THR A 37 19.75 25.04 4.58
C THR A 37 20.45 23.73 4.94
N LYS A 38 21.47 23.78 5.81
CA LYS A 38 22.23 22.58 6.21
C LYS A 38 21.41 21.62 7.08
N LEU A 39 20.52 22.15 7.93
CA LEU A 39 19.56 21.31 8.67
C LEU A 39 18.60 20.61 7.73
N ALA A 40 18.09 21.30 6.70
CA ALA A 40 17.20 20.70 5.70
C ALA A 40 17.91 19.58 4.92
N GLU A 41 19.14 19.80 4.47
CA GLU A 41 19.94 18.79 3.76
C GLU A 41 20.16 17.51 4.58
N ILE A 42 20.41 17.64 5.90
CA ILE A 42 20.55 16.50 6.80
C ILE A 42 19.23 15.73 6.96
N VAL A 43 18.10 16.45 7.11
CA VAL A 43 16.77 15.81 7.27
C VAL A 43 16.29 15.19 5.97
N GLU A 44 16.50 15.82 4.81
CA GLU A 44 16.17 15.28 3.49
C GLU A 44 16.90 13.95 3.22
N VAL A 45 18.22 13.89 3.44
CA VAL A 45 19.03 12.67 3.22
C VAL A 45 18.58 11.52 4.12
N GLU A 46 18.38 11.77 5.41
CA GLU A 46 17.92 10.71 6.33
C GLU A 46 16.43 10.39 6.18
N THR A 47 15.64 11.27 5.56
CA THR A 47 14.29 10.96 5.06
C THR A 47 14.35 10.02 3.87
N GLU A 48 15.25 10.24 2.89
CA GLU A 48 15.44 9.31 1.78
C GLU A 48 15.92 7.93 2.29
N ASN A 49 16.83 7.90 3.26
CA ASN A 49 17.28 6.65 3.90
C ASN A 49 16.14 5.92 4.64
N TYR A 50 15.33 6.63 5.43
CA TYR A 50 14.17 6.04 6.12
C TYR A 50 13.14 5.50 5.13
N LEU A 51 12.85 6.24 4.06
CA LEU A 51 11.88 5.84 3.04
C LEU A 51 12.33 4.64 2.21
N LYS A 52 13.63 4.37 2.10
CA LYS A 52 14.19 3.14 1.47
C LYS A 52 14.01 1.87 2.33
N MET A 53 13.60 2.01 3.59
CA MET A 53 13.23 0.87 4.44
C MET A 53 11.82 0.34 4.18
N ASP A 54 11.10 0.90 3.19
CA ASP A 54 9.68 0.65 2.86
C ASP A 54 8.74 0.71 4.10
N PRO A 55 8.74 1.82 4.87
CA PRO A 55 7.81 2.00 5.99
C PRO A 55 6.37 2.12 5.49
N ASP A 56 5.41 1.64 6.29
CA ASP A 56 3.98 1.71 5.96
C ASP A 56 3.58 3.17 5.63
N PRO A 57 3.10 3.46 4.40
CA PRO A 57 2.91 4.82 3.92
C PRO A 57 1.66 5.51 4.49
N PHE A 58 0.89 4.83 5.35
CA PHE A 58 -0.16 5.43 6.18
C PHE A 58 0.21 5.43 7.68
N ASP A 59 1.44 5.07 8.04
CA ASP A 59 1.93 5.24 9.42
C ASP A 59 2.35 6.69 9.65
N GLU A 60 1.38 7.52 10.07
CA GLU A 60 1.56 8.94 10.38
C GLU A 60 2.24 9.18 11.75
N ARG A 61 2.69 8.12 12.44
CA ARG A 61 3.49 8.26 13.67
C ARG A 61 4.89 8.77 13.35
N HIS A 62 5.46 9.52 14.31
CA HIS A 62 6.85 9.94 14.25
C HIS A 62 7.79 8.74 14.00
N PRO A 63 8.69 8.78 12.99
CA PRO A 63 9.57 7.65 12.59
C PRO A 63 10.25 6.86 13.71
N SER A 64 10.57 7.52 14.84
CA SER A 64 11.18 6.89 16.02
C SER A 64 10.23 6.07 16.90
N ARG A 65 8.96 5.90 16.49
CA ARG A 65 7.99 4.94 17.02
C ARG A 65 7.97 3.66 16.19
N THR A 66 8.05 3.80 14.85
CA THR A 66 8.06 2.72 13.87
C THR A 66 9.41 2.00 13.86
N ASP A 67 10.52 2.75 13.84
CA ASP A 67 11.87 2.26 14.10
C ASP A 67 12.58 3.16 15.14
N PRO A 68 12.71 2.73 16.41
CA PRO A 68 13.44 3.47 17.44
C PRO A 68 14.92 3.72 17.12
N SER A 69 15.52 2.97 16.19
CA SER A 69 16.93 3.08 15.80
C SER A 69 17.21 3.99 14.60
N CYS A 70 16.20 4.41 13.84
CA CYS A 70 16.42 5.19 12.62
C CYS A 70 17.01 6.59 12.89
N ASN A 71 17.96 7.01 12.03
CA ASN A 71 18.63 8.31 12.12
C ASN A 71 17.61 9.47 12.11
N LEU A 72 16.71 9.49 11.13
CA LEU A 72 15.63 10.48 11.02
C LEU A 72 14.85 10.62 12.34
N GLY A 73 14.51 9.49 12.94
CA GLY A 73 13.82 9.43 14.22
C GLY A 73 14.57 10.10 15.36
N GLN A 74 15.90 9.98 15.40
CA GLN A 74 16.76 10.62 16.40
C GLN A 74 17.05 12.09 16.09
N ILE A 75 17.17 12.46 14.81
CA ILE A 75 17.38 13.84 14.34
C ILE A 75 16.19 14.72 14.70
N LEU A 76 14.98 14.29 14.37
CA LEU A 76 13.74 15.00 14.72
C LEU A 76 13.60 15.13 16.25
N LYS A 77 13.84 14.05 17.01
CA LYS A 77 13.89 14.07 18.49
C LYS A 77 14.91 15.05 19.06
N ALA A 78 16.05 15.25 18.39
CA ALA A 78 17.08 16.19 18.84
C ALA A 78 16.74 17.65 18.48
N LEU A 79 16.14 17.89 17.31
CA LEU A 79 15.69 19.21 16.87
C LEU A 79 14.51 19.71 17.73
N PHE A 80 13.50 18.87 17.97
CA PHE A 80 12.34 19.24 18.81
C PHE A 80 12.64 19.31 20.32
N ARG A 81 13.84 18.94 20.77
CA ARG A 81 14.35 19.27 22.12
C ARG A 81 14.91 20.69 22.22
N LYS A 82 14.94 21.46 21.13
CA LYS A 82 15.41 22.84 21.08
C LYS A 82 14.23 23.79 20.88
N ASP A 83 13.39 23.94 21.90
CA ASP A 83 12.18 24.78 21.85
C ASP A 83 12.45 26.19 21.31
N ASN A 84 13.57 26.80 21.69
CA ASN A 84 14.00 28.12 21.20
C ASN A 84 14.23 28.14 19.68
N PHE A 85 14.79 27.07 19.10
CA PHE A 85 15.01 26.94 17.67
C PHE A 85 13.68 26.80 16.93
N THR A 86 12.84 25.85 17.35
CA THR A 86 11.52 25.60 16.76
C THR A 86 10.64 26.85 16.81
N ASN A 87 10.64 27.56 17.95
CA ASN A 87 9.93 28.83 18.09
C ASN A 87 10.48 29.91 17.14
N LYS A 88 11.80 30.07 17.00
CA LYS A 88 12.38 31.10 16.11
C LYS A 88 12.19 30.76 14.62
N LEU A 89 12.18 29.48 14.26
CA LEU A 89 11.82 29.00 12.92
C LEU A 89 10.39 29.43 12.54
N ILE A 90 9.40 29.06 13.38
CA ILE A 90 7.99 29.31 13.11
C ILE A 90 7.64 30.80 13.24
N ASN A 91 8.09 31.45 14.32
CA ASN A 91 7.63 32.78 14.69
C ASN A 91 8.48 33.92 14.13
N ASP A 92 9.74 33.71 13.73
CA ASP A 92 10.60 34.78 13.20
C ASP A 92 11.03 34.51 11.75
N TYR A 93 11.68 33.37 11.47
CA TYR A 93 12.27 33.10 10.15
C TYR A 93 11.24 32.90 9.03
N MET A 94 10.01 32.49 9.36
CA MET A 94 8.88 32.49 8.41
C MET A 94 8.17 33.85 8.27
N ARG A 95 8.69 35.00 8.75
CA ARG A 95 8.05 36.32 8.53
C ARG A 95 8.69 37.11 7.38
N ASP A 96 7.85 37.68 6.51
CA ASP A 96 8.18 38.69 5.48
C ASP A 96 8.88 39.95 6.06
N SER A 97 8.75 40.16 7.38
CA SER A 97 9.27 41.33 8.09
C SER A 97 10.47 41.02 8.99
N TYR A 98 11.12 39.85 8.86
CA TYR A 98 12.24 39.48 9.71
C TYR A 98 13.39 40.50 9.66
N TYR A 99 14.00 40.72 8.49
CA TYR A 99 15.13 41.64 8.35
C TYR A 99 14.74 43.10 8.67
N SER A 100 13.54 43.55 8.30
CA SER A 100 13.10 44.92 8.59
C SER A 100 12.85 45.18 10.08
N ARG A 101 12.39 44.17 10.85
CA ARG A 101 12.33 44.24 12.33
C ARG A 101 13.71 44.32 12.98
N MET A 102 14.73 43.74 12.36
CA MET A 102 16.13 43.83 12.79
C MET A 102 16.83 45.12 12.30
N GLY A 103 16.13 46.01 11.59
CA GLY A 103 16.70 47.21 10.98
C GLY A 103 17.58 46.95 9.75
N ILE A 104 17.64 45.70 9.27
CA ILE A 104 18.49 45.28 8.16
C ILE A 104 17.76 45.57 6.85
N SER A 105 18.38 46.40 6.00
CA SER A 105 17.90 46.74 4.66
C SER A 105 18.77 46.08 3.58
N GLY A 106 18.19 45.74 2.44
CA GLY A 106 18.92 45.23 1.28
C GLY A 106 19.25 43.73 1.27
N ARG A 107 18.83 42.96 2.29
CA ARG A 107 18.77 41.49 2.21
C ARG A 107 17.44 41.04 1.62
N ASP A 108 17.47 40.01 0.78
CA ASP A 108 16.28 39.34 0.26
C ASP A 108 15.65 38.47 1.36
N VAL A 109 14.39 38.74 1.71
CA VAL A 109 13.63 37.95 2.70
C VAL A 109 13.05 36.67 2.10
N ASP A 110 12.86 36.60 0.78
CA ASP A 110 12.32 35.41 0.13
C ASP A 110 13.29 34.24 0.27
N GLN A 111 14.62 34.44 0.18
CA GLN A 111 15.60 33.37 0.46
C GLN A 111 15.49 32.79 1.87
N LEU A 112 15.24 33.65 2.87
CA LEU A 112 15.03 33.21 4.26
C LEU A 112 13.70 32.46 4.40
N ASN A 113 12.62 33.00 3.83
CA ASN A 113 11.32 32.33 3.89
C ASN A 113 11.33 31.00 3.10
N ILE A 114 12.11 30.89 2.01
CA ILE A 114 12.40 29.63 1.29
C ILE A 114 13.10 28.63 2.21
N ALA A 115 14.24 29.00 2.81
CA ALA A 115 15.01 28.11 3.67
C ALA A 115 14.23 27.66 4.91
N ALA A 116 13.43 28.57 5.50
CA ALA A 116 12.55 28.27 6.61
C ALA A 116 11.40 27.32 6.20
N CYS A 117 10.72 27.58 5.08
CA CYS A 117 9.61 26.73 4.63
C CYS A 117 10.06 25.35 4.13
N ARG A 118 11.28 25.23 3.59
CA ARG A 118 11.93 23.95 3.27
C ARG A 118 12.07 23.12 4.54
N LEU A 119 12.88 23.59 5.50
CA LEU A 119 13.11 22.88 6.77
C LEU A 119 11.79 22.58 7.52
N MET A 120 10.83 23.50 7.50
CA MET A 120 9.51 23.32 8.14
C MET A 120 8.71 22.16 7.52
N LEU A 121 8.86 21.87 6.22
CA LEU A 121 8.30 20.67 5.59
C LEU A 121 9.09 19.41 5.95
N ASP A 122 10.42 19.49 5.95
CA ASP A 122 11.29 18.35 6.20
C ASP A 122 11.10 17.79 7.63
N ILE A 123 10.90 18.67 8.61
CA ILE A 123 10.67 18.28 10.02
C ILE A 123 9.22 17.90 10.33
N MET A 124 8.29 18.06 9.39
CA MET A 124 6.85 17.80 9.60
C MET A 124 6.54 16.40 10.16
N PRO A 125 7.23 15.30 9.77
CA PRO A 125 6.99 13.96 10.33
C PRO A 125 7.38 13.77 11.81
N GLY A 126 7.98 14.77 12.46
CA GLY A 126 8.21 14.78 13.91
C GLY A 126 7.40 15.85 14.66
N LEU A 127 6.56 16.60 13.95
CA LEU A 127 5.86 17.78 14.43
C LEU A 127 4.42 17.46 14.83
N ASP A 128 3.94 18.04 15.92
CA ASP A 128 2.50 18.17 16.17
C ASP A 128 1.97 19.38 15.39
N THR A 129 1.21 19.13 14.31
CA THR A 129 0.61 20.18 13.48
C THR A 129 -0.38 21.04 14.25
N THR A 130 -1.08 20.49 15.25
CA THR A 130 -2.05 21.23 16.07
C THR A 130 -1.37 22.22 17.00
N VAL A 131 -0.13 21.95 17.43
CA VAL A 131 0.70 22.85 18.24
C VAL A 131 1.27 24.00 17.40
N VAL A 132 1.57 23.78 16.12
CA VAL A 132 2.10 24.85 15.24
C VAL A 132 1.01 25.72 14.64
N PHE A 133 -0.15 25.16 14.33
CA PHE A 133 -1.29 25.87 13.75
C PHE A 133 -2.39 26.15 14.80
N GLN A 134 -2.00 26.56 16.00
CA GLN A 134 -2.90 27.02 17.07
C GLN A 134 -3.79 28.21 16.61
N PRO A 135 -4.91 28.52 17.30
CA PRO A 135 -5.85 29.58 16.91
C PRO A 135 -5.23 30.96 16.63
N GLU A 136 -4.10 31.28 17.26
CA GLU A 136 -3.31 32.52 17.11
C GLU A 136 -2.45 32.54 15.81
N ALA A 137 -2.27 31.37 15.18
CA ALA A 137 -1.49 31.19 13.96
C ALA A 137 -2.21 31.66 12.68
N ASP A 138 -3.39 32.29 12.76
CA ASP A 138 -4.08 32.93 11.62
C ASP A 138 -3.13 33.85 10.82
N SER A 139 -2.21 34.55 11.51
CA SER A 139 -1.21 35.41 10.85
C SER A 139 -0.13 34.66 10.07
N LEU A 140 0.05 33.36 10.30
CA LEU A 140 0.85 32.44 9.50
C LEU A 140 -0.01 31.84 8.37
N ILE A 141 -1.24 31.40 8.63
CA ILE A 141 -2.11 30.83 7.58
C ILE A 141 -2.39 31.85 6.46
N GLN A 142 -2.73 33.10 6.80
CA GLN A 142 -2.90 34.19 5.81
C GLN A 142 -1.63 34.44 4.98
N ARG A 143 -0.44 34.23 5.57
CA ARG A 143 0.88 34.38 4.90
C ARG A 143 1.16 33.22 3.96
N LEU A 144 0.88 31.99 4.39
CA LEU A 144 0.93 30.81 3.51
C LEU A 144 0.00 31.00 2.31
N ILE A 145 -1.25 31.45 2.52
CA ILE A 145 -2.21 31.74 1.44
C ILE A 145 -1.68 32.81 0.48
N LYS A 146 -1.07 33.89 0.98
CA LYS A 146 -0.39 34.93 0.17
C LYS A 146 0.74 34.33 -0.69
N TRP A 147 1.56 33.46 -0.14
CA TRP A 147 2.65 32.81 -0.87
C TRP A 147 2.14 31.80 -1.91
N VAL A 148 1.22 30.91 -1.53
CA VAL A 148 0.55 29.93 -2.43
C VAL A 148 -0.05 30.60 -3.66
N THR A 149 -0.56 31.83 -3.52
CA THR A 149 -1.14 32.60 -4.61
C THR A 149 -0.10 33.37 -5.43
N ASN A 150 0.87 34.06 -4.79
CA ASN A 150 1.65 35.11 -5.45
C ASN A 150 3.19 35.06 -5.29
N SER A 151 3.79 34.17 -4.49
CA SER A 151 5.25 34.14 -4.31
C SER A 151 5.99 33.45 -5.46
N ILE A 152 7.32 33.60 -5.49
CA ILE A 152 8.21 32.88 -6.42
C ILE A 152 8.31 31.39 -6.08
N GLU A 153 8.76 30.58 -7.03
CA GLU A 153 9.20 29.21 -6.78
C GLU A 153 10.62 29.23 -6.19
N PRO A 154 10.96 28.37 -5.21
CA PRO A 154 10.16 27.26 -4.68
C PRO A 154 9.20 27.63 -3.53
N LEU A 155 9.21 28.88 -3.03
CA LEU A 155 8.41 29.31 -1.88
C LEU A 155 6.91 29.03 -2.08
N GLN A 156 6.40 29.26 -3.29
CA GLN A 156 5.01 28.98 -3.66
C GLN A 156 4.63 27.50 -3.47
N SER A 157 5.49 26.58 -3.92
CA SER A 157 5.31 25.15 -3.72
C SER A 157 5.43 24.74 -2.26
N TYR A 158 6.45 25.21 -1.53
CA TYR A 158 6.63 24.88 -0.12
C TYR A 158 5.47 25.39 0.76
N ALA A 159 5.04 26.63 0.53
CA ALA A 159 3.86 27.19 1.20
C ALA A 159 2.57 26.41 0.89
N THR A 160 2.47 25.78 -0.28
CA THR A 160 1.31 24.92 -0.62
C THR A 160 1.30 23.65 0.23
N GLY A 161 2.47 23.04 0.44
CA GLY A 161 2.62 21.89 1.33
C GLY A 161 2.29 22.21 2.79
N LEU A 162 2.84 23.32 3.31
CA LEU A 162 2.59 23.77 4.69
C LEU A 162 1.12 24.15 4.91
N LEU A 163 0.49 24.78 3.91
CA LEU A 163 -0.94 25.07 3.97
C LEU A 163 -1.78 23.80 3.93
N GLY A 164 -1.34 22.75 3.20
CA GLY A 164 -1.99 21.44 3.21
C GLY A 164 -2.06 20.84 4.62
N ALA A 165 -0.92 20.75 5.31
CA ALA A 165 -0.85 20.25 6.69
C ALA A 165 -1.69 21.09 7.68
N ALA A 166 -1.81 22.41 7.46
CA ALA A 166 -2.70 23.25 8.25
C ALA A 166 -4.19 23.00 7.95
N MET A 167 -4.54 22.59 6.73
CA MET A 167 -5.92 22.31 6.32
C MET A 167 -6.41 20.91 6.71
N GLU A 168 -5.52 20.01 7.14
CA GLU A 168 -5.89 18.73 7.77
C GLU A 168 -6.56 18.94 9.14
N ILE A 169 -6.42 20.14 9.75
CA ILE A 169 -7.08 20.53 10.99
C ILE A 169 -8.48 21.11 10.67
N PRO A 170 -9.60 20.44 11.03
CA PRO A 170 -10.92 20.80 10.51
C PRO A 170 -11.42 22.20 10.92
N GLU A 171 -10.98 22.69 12.08
CA GLU A 171 -11.31 24.05 12.56
C GLU A 171 -10.70 25.14 11.65
N ILE A 172 -9.47 24.91 11.17
CA ILE A 172 -8.75 25.84 10.28
C ILE A 172 -9.36 25.79 8.89
N ALA A 173 -9.58 24.59 8.34
CA ALA A 173 -10.27 24.39 7.07
C ALA A 173 -11.64 25.09 7.03
N THR A 174 -12.38 25.04 8.14
CA THR A 174 -13.68 25.73 8.31
C THR A 174 -13.51 27.25 8.44
N ARG A 175 -12.51 27.74 9.20
CA ARG A 175 -12.22 29.17 9.37
C ARG A 175 -11.79 29.85 8.06
N PHE A 176 -11.03 29.15 7.23
CA PHE A 176 -10.46 29.64 5.96
C PHE A 176 -11.26 29.21 4.71
N ARG A 177 -12.51 28.78 4.91
CA ARG A 177 -13.45 28.28 3.88
C ARG A 177 -13.55 29.17 2.63
N GLU A 178 -13.65 30.49 2.79
CA GLU A 178 -13.74 31.43 1.67
C GLU A 178 -12.46 31.52 0.83
N GLN A 179 -11.30 31.37 1.47
CA GLN A 179 -10.00 31.33 0.81
C GLN A 179 -9.82 29.99 0.11
N ASN A 180 -10.19 28.89 0.78
CA ASN A 180 -10.11 27.53 0.23
C ASN A 180 -10.95 27.37 -1.04
N SER A 181 -12.17 27.90 -1.07
CA SER A 181 -13.03 27.91 -2.27
C SER A 181 -12.43 28.67 -3.47
N LYS A 182 -11.48 29.58 -3.24
CA LYS A 182 -10.73 30.31 -4.29
C LYS A 182 -9.41 29.61 -4.65
N LEU A 183 -8.79 28.90 -3.70
CA LEU A 183 -7.53 28.19 -3.88
C LEU A 183 -7.69 26.86 -4.63
N ILE A 184 -8.71 26.08 -4.34
CA ILE A 184 -8.95 24.76 -4.97
C ILE A 184 -8.98 24.83 -6.51
N PRO A 185 -9.79 25.70 -7.17
CA PRO A 185 -9.79 25.82 -8.63
C PRO A 185 -8.46 26.34 -9.20
N LEU A 186 -7.78 27.26 -8.48
CA LEU A 186 -6.44 27.76 -8.84
C LEU A 186 -5.39 26.65 -8.82
N LEU A 187 -5.42 25.81 -7.78
CA LEU A 187 -4.47 24.70 -7.58
C LEU A 187 -4.73 23.54 -8.55
N LEU A 188 -6.00 23.21 -8.84
CA LEU A 188 -6.35 22.29 -9.93
C LEU A 188 -5.89 22.82 -11.30
N GLN A 189 -5.93 24.13 -11.53
CA GLN A 189 -5.36 24.74 -12.74
C GLN A 189 -3.81 24.70 -12.76
N ARG A 190 -3.14 24.92 -11.62
CA ARG A 190 -1.68 24.76 -11.47
C ARG A 190 -1.26 23.32 -11.73
N LEU A 191 -1.99 22.35 -11.19
CA LEU A 191 -1.79 20.90 -11.37
C LEU A 191 -1.90 20.51 -12.86
N ARG A 192 -2.88 21.05 -13.60
CA ARG A 192 -2.99 20.93 -15.07
C ARG A 192 -1.75 21.50 -15.79
N ARG A 193 -1.31 22.71 -15.45
CA ARG A 193 -0.13 23.33 -16.08
C ARG A 193 1.14 22.52 -15.87
N LEU A 194 1.34 21.98 -14.67
CA LEU A 194 2.48 21.11 -14.33
C LEU A 194 2.45 19.78 -15.11
N LYS A 195 1.28 19.12 -15.21
CA LYS A 195 1.08 17.91 -16.04
C LYS A 195 1.46 18.13 -17.51
N HIS A 196 1.17 19.31 -18.05
CA HIS A 196 1.45 19.67 -19.45
C HIS A 196 2.82 20.34 -19.67
N SER A 197 3.68 20.41 -18.65
CA SER A 197 5.06 20.87 -18.84
C SER A 197 5.84 19.90 -19.74
N SER A 198 6.61 20.45 -20.69
CA SER A 198 7.52 19.67 -21.53
C SER A 198 8.55 18.91 -20.70
N GLU A 199 8.95 19.45 -19.54
CA GLU A 199 9.84 18.80 -18.58
C GLU A 199 9.23 17.50 -18.02
N PHE A 200 7.95 17.50 -17.63
CA PHE A 200 7.24 16.30 -17.14
C PHE A 200 7.01 15.26 -18.25
N ALA A 201 6.70 15.72 -19.47
CA ALA A 201 6.63 14.86 -20.67
C ALA A 201 8.01 14.30 -21.08
N SER A 202 9.09 15.02 -20.77
CA SER A 202 10.47 14.54 -21.00
C SER A 202 10.91 13.54 -19.93
N ALA A 203 10.64 13.77 -18.64
CA ALA A 203 11.01 12.86 -17.55
C ALA A 203 10.36 11.48 -17.68
N SER A 204 9.08 11.44 -18.08
CA SER A 204 8.34 10.20 -18.37
C SER A 204 8.86 9.44 -19.61
N THR A 205 9.64 10.07 -20.50
CA THR A 205 10.16 9.44 -21.72
C THR A 205 11.68 9.17 -21.67
N SER A 206 12.49 10.11 -21.18
CA SER A 206 13.95 9.97 -21.07
C SER A 206 14.35 8.97 -19.98
N PHE A 207 15.17 7.97 -20.33
CA PHE A 207 15.73 7.01 -19.37
C PHE A 207 17.25 7.07 -19.39
N SER A 208 17.81 7.97 -18.58
CA SER A 208 19.26 8.05 -18.34
C SER A 208 19.69 6.91 -17.40
N ARG A 209 20.17 5.81 -17.97
CA ARG A 209 20.70 4.65 -17.22
C ARG A 209 21.73 5.11 -16.18
N PRO A 210 21.52 4.89 -14.86
CA PRO A 210 22.37 5.44 -13.80
C PRO A 210 23.88 5.13 -13.91
N PHE A 211 24.25 4.05 -14.61
CA PHE A 211 25.62 3.59 -14.75
C PHE A 211 26.27 3.82 -16.12
N ALA A 212 25.59 4.46 -17.08
CA ALA A 212 26.13 4.67 -18.44
C ALA A 212 27.47 5.44 -18.43
N HIS A 213 27.58 6.48 -17.60
CA HIS A 213 28.76 7.35 -17.53
C HIS A 213 30.03 6.69 -16.95
N PHE A 214 29.90 5.56 -16.24
CA PHE A 214 31.08 4.80 -15.78
C PHE A 214 31.83 4.10 -16.91
N SER A 215 31.16 3.80 -18.04
CA SER A 215 31.81 3.21 -19.22
C SER A 215 32.76 4.18 -19.95
N THR A 216 32.62 5.48 -19.73
CA THR A 216 33.40 6.54 -20.39
C THR A 216 34.59 7.07 -19.58
N LEU A 217 34.75 6.65 -18.33
CA LEU A 217 35.89 7.03 -17.48
C LEU A 217 37.14 6.21 -17.86
N ARG A 218 37.95 6.76 -18.78
CA ARG A 218 39.29 6.23 -19.07
C ARG A 218 40.12 6.15 -17.78
N SER A 219 40.68 4.98 -17.51
CA SER A 219 41.66 4.78 -16.44
C SER A 219 42.98 5.51 -16.74
N PRO A 220 43.73 5.97 -15.71
CA PRO A 220 45.06 6.54 -15.89
C PRO A 220 46.07 5.52 -16.43
N PRO A 221 47.09 5.95 -17.21
CA PRO A 221 48.04 5.04 -17.82
C PRO A 221 49.08 4.54 -16.81
N TYR A 222 49.05 3.24 -16.50
CA TYR A 222 50.16 2.55 -15.84
C TYR A 222 50.99 1.76 -16.86
N ARG A 223 52.32 1.80 -16.74
CA ARG A 223 53.23 1.10 -17.67
C ARG A 223 53.37 -0.38 -17.33
N ALA A 224 53.34 -1.22 -18.35
CA ALA A 224 53.93 -2.56 -18.37
C ALA A 224 54.34 -2.90 -19.81
N ASP A 225 55.52 -3.50 -19.99
CA ASP A 225 56.09 -3.83 -21.30
C ASP A 225 55.71 -5.24 -21.80
N ASN A 226 56.11 -5.56 -23.04
CA ASN A 226 56.18 -6.90 -23.66
C ASN A 226 54.88 -7.58 -24.16
N MET A 227 54.44 -7.12 -25.33
CA MET A 227 54.03 -7.89 -26.53
C MET A 227 53.46 -9.33 -26.39
N MET A 228 52.29 -9.59 -27.01
CA MET A 228 52.26 -10.32 -28.30
C MET A 228 50.90 -10.18 -29.06
N LYS A 229 50.95 -9.46 -30.19
CA LYS A 229 50.12 -9.51 -31.43
C LYS A 229 48.66 -10.07 -31.37
N SER A 230 47.69 -9.20 -31.70
CA SER A 230 46.40 -9.59 -32.31
C SER A 230 46.45 -9.51 -33.86
N PRO A 231 45.58 -10.25 -34.59
CA PRO A 231 45.41 -10.10 -36.03
C PRO A 231 44.43 -8.95 -36.39
N PRO A 232 44.56 -8.31 -37.57
CA PRO A 232 43.73 -7.17 -37.98
C PRO A 232 42.37 -7.58 -38.59
N PRO A 233 41.35 -6.70 -38.57
CA PRO A 233 40.10 -6.89 -39.29
C PRO A 233 40.27 -6.73 -40.80
N ILE A 234 39.51 -7.49 -41.59
CA ILE A 234 39.49 -7.38 -43.05
C ILE A 234 38.53 -6.27 -43.48
N VAL A 235 39.06 -5.24 -44.14
CA VAL A 235 38.27 -4.24 -44.88
C VAL A 235 38.20 -4.66 -46.36
N ARG A 236 37.04 -4.46 -46.97
CA ARG A 236 36.90 -4.31 -48.44
C ARG A 236 36.07 -3.06 -48.71
N GLU A 237 36.47 -2.31 -49.73
CA GLU A 237 36.03 -0.94 -49.98
C GLU A 237 35.87 -0.70 -51.49
N ASN A 238 35.12 0.34 -51.85
CA ASN A 238 34.96 0.98 -53.16
C ASN A 238 34.13 0.23 -54.24
N GLY A 239 33.27 0.93 -55.00
CA GLY A 239 32.86 2.34 -54.86
C GLY A 239 32.22 2.96 -56.11
N VAL A 240 32.04 4.29 -56.06
CA VAL A 240 31.64 5.23 -57.13
C VAL A 240 30.12 5.47 -57.33
N LEU A 241 29.77 6.72 -57.66
CA LEU A 241 28.45 7.40 -57.78
C LEU A 241 28.31 7.97 -59.23
N PRO A 242 27.41 8.92 -59.59
CA PRO A 242 26.16 9.44 -58.99
C PRO A 242 24.96 9.48 -59.99
N ILE A 243 23.80 10.03 -59.59
CA ILE A 243 23.05 11.16 -60.23
C ILE A 243 21.62 11.30 -59.63
N ASP A 244 21.04 12.49 -59.80
CA ASP A 244 19.90 13.08 -59.08
C ASP A 244 18.48 12.51 -59.31
N SER A 245 17.58 12.99 -58.43
CA SER A 245 16.23 13.54 -58.75
C SER A 245 14.95 12.77 -58.33
N VAL A 246 14.21 13.43 -57.41
CA VAL A 246 12.79 13.87 -57.53
C VAL A 246 11.63 12.85 -57.44
N GLU A 247 10.63 13.25 -56.64
CA GLU A 247 9.18 12.90 -56.57
C GLU A 247 8.64 11.50 -56.14
N THR A 248 7.93 11.57 -55.01
CA THR A 248 6.59 11.05 -54.64
C THR A 248 5.94 9.78 -55.25
N PRO A 249 5.13 9.05 -54.45
CA PRO A 249 4.57 7.75 -54.84
C PRO A 249 3.21 7.82 -55.53
N SER A 250 2.94 6.80 -56.35
CA SER A 250 1.59 6.31 -56.67
C SER A 250 1.68 4.76 -56.69
N LYS A 251 0.77 4.04 -56.01
CA LYS A 251 -0.44 3.40 -56.57
C LYS A 251 -0.19 2.46 -57.76
N SER A 252 -0.87 1.32 -57.87
CA SER A 252 -1.70 0.58 -56.91
C SER A 252 -2.06 -0.77 -57.54
N ASP A 253 -2.43 -1.74 -56.70
CA ASP A 253 -3.23 -2.92 -57.06
C ASP A 253 -2.59 -3.86 -58.14
N ASP A 254 -3.00 -5.11 -58.35
CA ASP A 254 -3.97 -5.93 -57.62
C ASP A 254 -3.60 -7.43 -57.74
N THR A 255 -4.51 -8.32 -57.30
CA THR A 255 -4.84 -9.69 -57.81
C THR A 255 -3.87 -10.38 -58.82
N GLU A 256 -3.61 -11.69 -58.80
CA GLU A 256 -4.21 -12.82 -58.05
C GLU A 256 -3.41 -14.13 -58.30
N ASN A 257 -3.90 -15.24 -57.73
CA ASN A 257 -3.86 -16.61 -58.32
C ASN A 257 -2.52 -17.37 -58.42
N VAL A 258 -2.51 -18.72 -58.42
CA VAL A 258 -3.37 -19.70 -57.70
C VAL A 258 -2.71 -21.09 -57.75
N THR A 259 -2.92 -21.94 -56.75
CA THR A 259 -2.64 -23.40 -56.76
C THR A 259 -1.16 -23.84 -56.89
N LYS A 260 -0.72 -25.09 -56.62
CA LYS A 260 -1.32 -26.33 -56.05
C LYS A 260 -0.18 -27.24 -55.55
N GLU A 261 -0.42 -28.03 -54.50
CA GLU A 261 0.08 -29.43 -54.34
C GLU A 261 1.62 -29.66 -54.19
N LYS A 262 2.16 -30.80 -53.70
CA LYS A 262 1.61 -31.98 -52.99
C LYS A 262 2.70 -32.71 -52.15
N ILE A 263 2.31 -33.14 -50.94
CA ILE A 263 2.43 -34.53 -50.39
C ILE A 263 3.79 -35.28 -50.34
N ASN A 264 4.10 -35.83 -49.14
CA ASN A 264 4.92 -37.02 -48.81
C ASN A 264 6.46 -37.01 -48.96
N GLU A 265 7.27 -37.82 -48.22
CA GLU A 265 7.08 -38.58 -46.95
C GLU A 265 8.43 -39.03 -46.30
N ARG A 266 8.37 -39.55 -45.05
CA ARG A 266 9.20 -40.61 -44.40
C ARG A 266 10.67 -40.79 -44.89
N GLY A 267 11.75 -40.69 -44.09
CA GLY A 267 11.95 -41.10 -42.70
C GLY A 267 13.17 -42.06 -42.54
N ILE A 268 13.44 -42.52 -41.30
CA ILE A 268 14.28 -43.69 -40.90
C ILE A 268 15.83 -43.52 -40.75
N LYS A 269 16.24 -43.18 -39.51
CA LYS A 269 17.19 -43.86 -38.57
C LYS A 269 18.57 -44.45 -39.00
N ARG A 270 19.51 -44.38 -38.02
CA ARG A 270 20.78 -45.18 -37.77
C ARG A 270 22.09 -44.51 -38.27
N LYS A 271 23.28 -44.74 -37.69
CA LYS A 271 23.80 -45.13 -36.32
C LYS A 271 25.37 -45.00 -36.38
N LEU A 272 26.09 -45.27 -35.27
CA LEU A 272 27.57 -45.36 -35.07
C LEU A 272 28.21 -44.00 -34.71
N SER A 273 28.98 -43.76 -33.63
CA SER A 273 30.06 -44.47 -32.86
C SER A 273 31.49 -44.09 -33.32
N LEU A 274 32.56 -44.09 -32.51
CA LEU A 274 32.83 -44.67 -31.17
C LEU A 274 33.96 -43.88 -30.42
N ASP A 275 34.34 -44.33 -29.21
CA ASP A 275 35.62 -44.15 -28.48
C ASP A 275 35.99 -42.78 -27.83
N SER A 276 36.79 -42.67 -26.74
CA SER A 276 37.06 -43.49 -25.50
C SER A 276 37.91 -42.59 -24.52
N GLU A 277 38.59 -42.93 -23.40
CA GLU A 277 38.91 -44.17 -22.63
C GLU A 277 39.39 -43.83 -21.17
N THR A 278 39.10 -44.68 -20.15
CA THR A 278 39.84 -44.89 -18.83
C THR A 278 40.07 -43.72 -17.83
N SER A 279 40.35 -43.89 -16.52
CA SER A 279 40.25 -45.00 -15.49
C SER A 279 40.31 -44.36 -14.08
N LEU A 280 39.60 -44.79 -13.02
CA LEU A 280 39.90 -45.85 -12.00
C LEU A 280 41.31 -45.71 -11.32
N THR A 281 41.58 -46.00 -10.03
CA THR A 281 41.06 -47.05 -9.10
C THR A 281 41.08 -46.70 -7.58
N THR A 282 40.47 -47.61 -6.79
CA THR A 282 40.39 -47.92 -5.32
C THR A 282 41.70 -47.86 -4.47
N THR A 283 41.80 -48.12 -3.14
CA THR A 283 41.17 -49.18 -2.27
C THR A 283 41.22 -48.87 -0.73
N GLU A 284 40.71 -49.79 0.10
CA GLU A 284 40.36 -49.71 1.55
C GLU A 284 41.52 -49.88 2.58
N LEU A 285 41.30 -49.49 3.87
CA LEU A 285 41.34 -50.35 5.10
C LEU A 285 41.31 -49.54 6.44
N VAL A 286 41.13 -50.21 7.59
CA VAL A 286 40.59 -49.74 8.90
C VAL A 286 41.14 -50.63 10.05
N PRO A 287 41.18 -50.32 11.39
CA PRO A 287 40.77 -49.13 12.22
C PRO A 287 41.86 -48.57 13.21
N THR A 288 41.55 -47.53 14.02
CA THR A 288 41.53 -47.53 15.54
C THR A 288 41.54 -46.13 16.23
N VAL A 289 40.65 -45.96 17.24
CA VAL A 289 40.52 -44.99 18.38
C VAL A 289 40.92 -43.48 18.35
N ASP A 290 39.95 -42.68 18.87
CA ASP A 290 40.02 -41.58 19.88
C ASP A 290 40.07 -40.05 19.58
N PHE A 291 39.05 -39.38 20.15
CA PHE A 291 38.97 -38.02 20.74
C PHE A 291 39.65 -36.78 20.10
N ARG A 292 38.87 -35.91 19.42
CA ARG A 292 38.31 -34.65 20.02
C ARG A 292 37.50 -33.73 19.07
N ARG A 293 36.58 -33.00 19.69
CA ARG A 293 35.69 -31.91 19.19
C ARG A 293 36.31 -30.94 18.15
N LYS A 294 35.61 -30.72 17.03
CA LYS A 294 34.92 -29.44 16.73
C LYS A 294 33.84 -29.63 15.65
N ARG A 295 32.94 -28.64 15.51
CA ARG A 295 31.61 -28.74 14.89
C ARG A 295 31.54 -27.88 13.62
N ASN A 296 31.00 -28.42 12.51
CA ASN A 296 30.70 -27.67 11.29
C ASN A 296 29.45 -28.24 10.57
N LYS A 297 28.79 -27.37 9.79
CA LYS A 297 27.58 -27.52 8.94
C LYS A 297 27.08 -28.93 8.50
N MET A 298 25.73 -29.08 8.57
CA MET A 298 24.81 -29.83 7.67
C MET A 298 25.06 -31.35 7.49
N ASP A 299 24.07 -32.21 7.20
CA ASP A 299 22.80 -31.99 6.49
C ASP A 299 21.65 -32.97 6.91
N ASP A 300 20.49 -32.81 6.24
CA ASP A 300 19.17 -33.50 6.14
C ASP A 300 18.93 -34.98 6.62
N SER A 301 17.64 -35.38 6.54
CA SER A 301 17.02 -36.73 6.41
C SER A 301 16.22 -37.28 7.63
N LEU A 302 15.03 -37.90 7.48
CA LEU A 302 13.99 -37.86 6.42
C LEU A 302 12.67 -38.45 6.98
N GLY A 303 11.48 -38.03 6.49
CA GLY A 303 10.17 -38.42 7.06
C GLY A 303 9.00 -38.45 6.06
N THR A 304 9.08 -39.30 5.04
CA THR A 304 8.20 -39.35 3.85
C THR A 304 6.73 -39.74 4.07
N VAL A 305 5.77 -38.99 3.47
CA VAL A 305 4.56 -39.53 2.82
C VAL A 305 4.18 -38.67 1.57
N PHE A 306 3.65 -39.34 0.53
CA PHE A 306 3.07 -38.81 -0.73
C PHE A 306 1.91 -37.79 -0.51
N LEU A 307 1.40 -36.98 -1.47
CA LEU A 307 1.16 -37.21 -2.92
C LEU A 307 0.81 -35.88 -3.65
N GLY A 308 0.95 -35.80 -4.98
CA GLY A 308 0.16 -34.90 -5.84
C GLY A 308 0.95 -33.90 -6.71
N SER A 309 0.69 -33.90 -8.02
CA SER A 309 1.43 -33.08 -9.01
C SER A 309 0.71 -31.79 -9.43
N ALA A 310 1.43 -30.67 -9.43
CA ALA A 310 1.08 -29.44 -10.14
C ALA A 310 2.30 -28.92 -10.90
N SER A 311 2.11 -28.34 -12.09
CA SER A 311 3.22 -27.86 -12.94
C SER A 311 3.74 -26.49 -12.46
N PRO A 312 5.06 -26.28 -12.35
CA PRO A 312 5.60 -24.99 -11.94
C PRO A 312 5.42 -23.94 -13.04
N GLN A 313 4.77 -22.82 -12.70
CA GLN A 313 4.85 -21.61 -13.52
C GLN A 313 6.26 -21.01 -13.40
N LYS A 314 6.71 -20.32 -14.46
CA LYS A 314 8.09 -19.80 -14.55
C LYS A 314 8.46 -18.92 -13.35
N SER A 315 9.55 -19.28 -12.67
CA SER A 315 10.25 -18.38 -11.76
C SER A 315 10.89 -17.24 -12.56
N PHE A 316 10.73 -16.00 -12.10
CA PHE A 316 11.51 -14.88 -12.59
C PHE A 316 12.90 -14.94 -11.94
N SER A 317 13.93 -15.25 -12.73
CA SER A 317 15.32 -15.31 -12.27
C SER A 317 16.25 -14.69 -13.31
N GLU A 318 16.14 -13.37 -13.48
CA GLU A 318 17.06 -12.54 -14.26
C GLU A 318 17.57 -11.39 -13.38
N ALA A 319 18.23 -11.73 -12.27
CA ALA A 319 18.78 -10.79 -11.31
C ALA A 319 20.03 -10.06 -11.84
N SER A 320 19.84 -9.21 -12.84
CA SER A 320 20.78 -8.12 -13.16
C SER A 320 20.48 -6.92 -12.25
N ASN A 321 21.51 -6.29 -11.68
CA ASN A 321 21.33 -5.17 -10.74
C ASN A 321 20.54 -3.99 -11.32
N SER A 322 20.53 -3.81 -12.65
CA SER A 322 19.68 -2.82 -13.33
C SER A 322 18.18 -3.11 -13.17
N SER A 323 17.76 -4.37 -13.19
CA SER A 323 16.34 -4.76 -13.07
C SER A 323 15.78 -4.47 -11.69
N TRP A 324 16.62 -4.46 -10.64
CA TRP A 324 16.19 -4.10 -9.29
C TRP A 324 16.09 -2.58 -9.11
N ALA A 325 17.06 -1.80 -9.60
CA ALA A 325 16.99 -0.33 -9.55
C ALA A 325 15.82 0.24 -10.40
N GLU A 326 15.53 -0.37 -11.55
CA GLU A 326 14.34 -0.06 -12.35
C GLU A 326 13.05 -0.39 -11.58
N LEU A 327 13.00 -1.51 -10.84
CA LEU A 327 11.83 -1.91 -10.05
C LEU A 327 11.66 -1.06 -8.78
N GLU A 328 12.74 -0.72 -8.06
CA GLU A 328 12.77 0.11 -6.85
C GLU A 328 12.08 1.46 -7.05
N THR A 329 12.29 2.07 -8.23
CA THR A 329 11.65 3.34 -8.63
C THR A 329 10.13 3.20 -8.73
N PHE A 330 9.62 2.04 -9.16
CA PHE A 330 8.19 1.74 -9.22
C PHE A 330 7.60 1.25 -7.90
N VAL A 331 8.40 0.64 -7.02
CA VAL A 331 7.95 0.13 -5.72
C VAL A 331 7.87 1.25 -4.70
N ILE A 332 8.97 1.92 -4.42
CA ILE A 332 9.10 2.92 -3.34
C ILE A 332 9.02 4.34 -3.88
N GLY A 333 9.78 4.62 -4.95
CA GLY A 333 9.95 5.97 -5.53
C GLY A 333 10.61 6.98 -4.58
N THR A 334 11.08 8.10 -5.14
CA THR A 334 11.79 9.16 -4.40
C THR A 334 10.97 10.45 -4.30
N VAL A 335 11.12 11.24 -3.23
CA VAL A 335 10.70 12.65 -3.20
C VAL A 335 11.94 13.50 -3.02
N GLN A 336 12.15 14.47 -3.91
CA GLN A 336 13.21 15.46 -3.79
C GLN A 336 12.59 16.81 -3.41
N ILE A 337 12.82 17.27 -2.18
CA ILE A 337 12.31 18.55 -1.71
C ILE A 337 13.11 19.71 -2.30
N PHE A 338 14.43 19.57 -2.49
CA PHE A 338 15.28 20.62 -3.06
C PHE A 338 16.27 20.14 -4.15
N PRO A 339 16.40 20.88 -5.27
CA PRO A 339 15.37 21.76 -5.83
C PRO A 339 14.08 20.95 -6.13
N PRO A 340 12.88 21.49 -5.92
CA PRO A 340 11.65 20.72 -6.04
C PRO A 340 11.34 20.40 -7.51
N THR A 341 11.36 19.11 -7.84
CA THR A 341 10.96 18.57 -9.14
C THR A 341 9.48 18.83 -9.41
N ILE A 342 9.03 18.72 -10.67
CA ILE A 342 7.61 18.87 -11.00
C ILE A 342 6.74 17.89 -10.20
N ALA A 343 7.19 16.64 -10.01
CA ALA A 343 6.49 15.66 -9.20
C ALA A 343 6.34 16.11 -7.74
N THR A 344 7.39 16.63 -7.09
CA THR A 344 7.29 17.21 -5.74
C THR A 344 6.27 18.34 -5.68
N ARG A 345 6.23 19.24 -6.68
CA ARG A 345 5.26 20.36 -6.70
C ARG A 345 3.82 19.87 -6.88
N GLN A 346 3.61 18.85 -7.72
CA GLN A 346 2.32 18.19 -7.88
C GLN A 346 1.89 17.47 -6.60
N ILE A 347 2.81 16.80 -5.88
CA ILE A 347 2.58 16.17 -4.57
C ILE A 347 2.14 17.19 -3.52
N LEU A 348 2.84 18.32 -3.38
CA LEU A 348 2.47 19.35 -2.40
C LEU A 348 1.10 19.99 -2.70
N ILE A 349 0.71 20.08 -3.97
CA ILE A 349 -0.65 20.46 -4.37
C ILE A 349 -1.68 19.37 -4.01
N LEU A 350 -1.37 18.09 -4.27
CA LEU A 350 -2.27 16.97 -3.98
C LEU A 350 -2.52 16.77 -2.48
N ARG A 351 -1.54 17.06 -1.62
CA ARG A 351 -1.73 17.06 -0.15
C ARG A 351 -2.77 18.09 0.28
N TYR A 352 -2.64 19.35 -0.17
CA TYR A 352 -3.66 20.37 0.09
C TYR A 352 -5.04 19.98 -0.47
N LEU A 353 -5.10 19.43 -1.68
CA LEU A 353 -6.36 18.98 -2.27
C LEU A 353 -6.98 17.78 -1.53
N THR A 354 -6.16 16.89 -0.94
CA THR A 354 -6.61 15.77 -0.11
C THR A 354 -7.30 16.27 1.15
N ALA A 355 -6.68 17.21 1.88
CA ALA A 355 -7.27 17.83 3.07
C ALA A 355 -8.61 18.53 2.77
N MET A 356 -8.80 19.03 1.54
CA MET A 356 -10.04 19.64 1.07
C MET A 356 -11.04 18.64 0.44
N GLY A 357 -10.68 17.36 0.32
CA GLY A 357 -11.45 16.35 -0.43
C GLY A 357 -12.77 15.97 0.23
N ASP A 358 -12.80 15.84 1.56
CA ASP A 358 -14.01 15.44 2.31
C ASP A 358 -15.08 16.55 2.39
N TYR A 359 -14.74 17.78 2.04
CA TYR A 359 -15.63 18.94 2.12
C TYR A 359 -16.58 18.98 0.91
N GLN A 360 -17.78 18.41 1.08
CA GLN A 360 -18.83 18.30 0.04
C GLN A 360 -19.11 19.63 -0.70
N GLU A 361 -18.95 20.77 -0.04
CA GLU A 361 -19.15 22.09 -0.65
C GLU A 361 -18.16 22.43 -1.78
N PHE A 362 -16.93 21.91 -1.74
CA PHE A 362 -15.92 22.16 -2.77
C PHE A 362 -16.03 21.19 -3.94
N LEU A 363 -16.93 20.20 -3.85
CA LEU A 363 -17.10 19.16 -4.86
C LEU A 363 -17.57 19.70 -6.23
N SER A 364 -18.16 20.91 -6.29
CA SER A 364 -18.45 21.59 -7.56
C SER A 364 -17.17 21.87 -8.35
N HIS A 365 -16.15 22.45 -7.68
CA HIS A 365 -14.83 22.74 -8.27
C HIS A 365 -14.15 21.46 -8.81
N VAL A 366 -14.33 20.34 -8.10
CA VAL A 366 -13.80 19.02 -8.49
C VAL A 366 -14.36 18.55 -9.84
N PHE A 367 -15.67 18.73 -10.06
CA PHE A 367 -16.32 18.42 -11.34
C PHE A 367 -15.97 19.45 -12.42
N GLU A 368 -16.09 20.76 -12.11
CA GLU A 368 -15.84 21.86 -13.05
C GLU A 368 -14.39 21.84 -13.60
N HIS A 369 -13.42 21.48 -12.76
CA HIS A 369 -12.03 21.32 -13.16
C HIS A 369 -11.62 19.87 -13.51
N ASN A 370 -12.59 18.97 -13.73
CA ASN A 370 -12.42 17.56 -14.11
C ASN A 370 -11.27 16.86 -13.37
N ALA A 371 -11.26 16.95 -12.03
CA ALA A 371 -10.14 16.48 -11.22
C ALA A 371 -9.89 14.96 -11.37
N LEU A 372 -10.94 14.18 -11.65
CA LEU A 372 -10.87 12.75 -11.92
C LEU A 372 -9.92 12.41 -13.08
N GLU A 373 -9.94 13.17 -14.18
CA GLU A 373 -9.04 12.96 -15.32
C GLU A 373 -7.56 13.20 -14.94
N LEU A 374 -7.28 14.16 -14.04
CA LEU A 374 -5.93 14.38 -13.52
C LEU A 374 -5.48 13.21 -12.65
N ILE A 375 -6.34 12.80 -11.70
CA ILE A 375 -6.09 11.64 -10.82
C ILE A 375 -5.79 10.39 -11.65
N LEU A 376 -6.65 10.02 -12.61
CA LEU A 376 -6.46 8.82 -13.42
C LEU A 376 -5.21 8.88 -14.31
N CYS A 377 -4.74 10.06 -14.69
CA CYS A 377 -3.44 10.23 -15.35
C CYS A 377 -2.26 10.00 -14.39
N TYR A 378 -2.33 10.48 -13.14
CA TYR A 378 -1.26 10.30 -12.15
C TYR A 378 -1.18 8.85 -11.63
N VAL A 379 -2.33 8.19 -11.46
CA VAL A 379 -2.45 6.77 -11.06
C VAL A 379 -1.81 5.82 -12.09
N ASN A 380 -1.64 6.24 -13.34
CA ASN A 380 -0.95 5.46 -14.37
C ASN A 380 0.58 5.50 -14.21
N VAL A 381 1.08 4.83 -13.17
CA VAL A 381 2.50 4.69 -12.82
C VAL A 381 3.36 4.18 -13.99
N ARG A 382 2.80 3.37 -14.90
CA ARG A 382 3.52 2.86 -16.08
C ARG A 382 3.87 3.97 -17.09
N VAL A 383 3.13 5.09 -17.08
CA VAL A 383 3.38 6.27 -17.92
C VAL A 383 4.11 7.35 -17.13
N THR A 384 3.71 7.65 -15.89
CA THR A 384 4.34 8.72 -15.10
C THR A 384 5.72 8.34 -14.56
N ARG A 385 5.93 7.06 -14.23
CA ARG A 385 7.08 6.53 -13.45
C ARG A 385 7.21 7.06 -12.02
N GLU A 386 6.23 7.83 -11.57
CA GLU A 386 6.24 8.54 -10.28
C GLU A 386 5.34 7.83 -9.26
N ALA A 387 5.86 6.78 -8.62
CA ALA A 387 5.09 5.95 -7.69
C ALA A 387 4.51 6.74 -6.50
N ARG A 388 5.24 7.75 -6.00
CA ARG A 388 4.79 8.63 -4.90
C ARG A 388 3.77 9.68 -5.35
N LEU A 389 3.89 10.20 -6.56
CA LEU A 389 2.86 11.07 -7.15
C LEU A 389 1.53 10.32 -7.34
N ALA A 390 1.61 9.06 -7.78
CA ALA A 390 0.44 8.19 -7.86
C ALA A 390 -0.16 7.90 -6.47
N PHE A 391 0.67 7.62 -5.45
CA PHE A 391 0.19 7.44 -4.06
C PHE A 391 -0.56 8.66 -3.51
N GLU A 392 -0.03 9.87 -3.70
CA GLU A 392 -0.67 11.11 -3.23
C GLU A 392 -1.94 11.44 -4.05
N ALA A 393 -1.96 11.09 -5.35
CA ALA A 393 -3.18 11.14 -6.16
C ALA A 393 -4.24 10.11 -5.70
N LEU A 394 -3.82 8.98 -5.12
CA LEU A 394 -4.70 7.98 -4.53
C LEU A 394 -5.20 8.40 -3.14
N LYS A 395 -4.40 9.12 -2.31
CA LYS A 395 -4.91 9.78 -1.10
C LYS A 395 -6.03 10.78 -1.47
N TYR A 396 -5.82 11.63 -2.49
CA TYR A 396 -6.85 12.56 -2.96
C TYR A 396 -8.08 11.83 -3.53
N LEU A 397 -7.88 10.75 -4.30
CA LEU A 397 -8.98 9.92 -4.80
C LEU A 397 -9.81 9.32 -3.66
N ALA A 398 -9.17 8.82 -2.61
CA ALA A 398 -9.85 8.22 -1.45
C ALA A 398 -10.76 9.23 -0.74
N ALA A 399 -10.27 10.44 -0.47
CA ALA A 399 -11.08 11.53 0.09
C ALA A 399 -12.28 11.88 -0.81
N LEU A 400 -12.09 11.93 -2.14
CA LEU A 400 -13.21 12.17 -3.06
C LEU A 400 -14.20 10.99 -3.16
N LEU A 401 -13.76 9.75 -2.91
CA LEU A 401 -14.61 8.55 -2.94
C LEU A 401 -15.59 8.44 -1.77
N CYS A 402 -15.47 9.27 -0.72
CA CYS A 402 -16.52 9.38 0.30
C CYS A 402 -17.81 10.02 -0.27
N HIS A 403 -17.70 10.84 -1.33
CA HIS A 403 -18.84 11.50 -1.97
C HIS A 403 -19.52 10.60 -2.99
N LYS A 404 -20.63 9.96 -2.59
CA LYS A 404 -21.49 9.09 -3.43
C LYS A 404 -21.69 9.53 -4.90
N LYS A 405 -21.84 10.83 -5.20
CA LYS A 405 -21.93 11.32 -6.60
C LYS A 405 -20.62 11.05 -7.35
N PHE A 406 -19.48 11.42 -6.77
CA PHE A 406 -18.16 11.22 -7.34
C PHE A 406 -17.82 9.73 -7.47
N SER A 407 -18.16 8.90 -6.47
CA SER A 407 -17.93 7.45 -6.51
C SER A 407 -18.72 6.76 -7.64
N ILE A 408 -19.90 7.28 -8.00
CA ILE A 408 -20.66 6.83 -9.18
C ILE A 408 -19.99 7.27 -10.50
N GLU A 409 -19.54 8.52 -10.58
CA GLU A 409 -18.87 9.08 -11.76
C GLU A 409 -17.52 8.39 -12.02
N PHE A 410 -16.76 8.10 -10.97
CA PHE A 410 -15.53 7.29 -11.00
C PHE A 410 -15.74 5.93 -11.69
N ILE A 411 -16.82 5.21 -11.37
CA ILE A 411 -17.16 3.93 -12.03
C ILE A 411 -17.61 4.16 -13.48
N GLN A 412 -18.37 5.22 -13.77
CA GLN A 412 -18.80 5.54 -15.15
C GLN A 412 -17.61 5.88 -16.07
N CYS A 413 -16.56 6.51 -15.52
CA CYS A 413 -15.33 6.86 -16.24
C CYS A 413 -14.28 5.72 -16.30
N LYS A 414 -14.65 4.48 -15.96
CA LYS A 414 -13.72 3.32 -15.87
C LYS A 414 -12.56 3.49 -14.90
N GLY A 415 -12.78 4.29 -13.84
CA GLY A 415 -11.78 4.56 -12.83
C GLY A 415 -11.35 3.31 -12.07
N LEU A 416 -12.26 2.33 -11.89
CA LEU A 416 -11.91 1.05 -11.27
C LEU A 416 -10.95 0.22 -12.13
N GLU A 417 -11.18 0.12 -13.45
CA GLU A 417 -10.24 -0.58 -14.33
C GLU A 417 -8.85 0.07 -14.32
N ALA A 418 -8.78 1.40 -14.29
CA ALA A 418 -7.51 2.12 -14.16
C ALA A 418 -6.83 1.89 -12.79
N LEU A 419 -7.61 1.85 -11.71
CA LEU A 419 -7.15 1.58 -10.34
C LEU A 419 -6.56 0.17 -10.19
N LEU A 420 -7.11 -0.82 -10.90
CA LEU A 420 -6.67 -2.22 -10.85
C LEU A 420 -5.40 -2.51 -11.67
N GLU A 421 -5.02 -1.60 -12.58
CA GLU A 421 -3.78 -1.67 -13.38
C GLU A 421 -2.54 -1.12 -12.63
N VAL A 422 -2.70 -0.56 -11.43
CA VAL A 422 -1.59 -0.07 -10.60
C VAL A 422 -0.57 -1.20 -10.35
N PRO A 423 0.75 -0.97 -10.57
CA PRO A 423 1.79 -1.99 -10.37
C PRO A 423 1.86 -2.51 -8.94
N ARG A 424 2.17 -3.80 -8.79
CA ARG A 424 2.28 -4.51 -7.51
C ARG A 424 3.57 -5.34 -7.46
N PRO A 425 4.35 -5.32 -6.36
CA PRO A 425 4.20 -4.44 -5.20
C PRO A 425 4.47 -2.96 -5.54
N SER A 426 3.89 -2.04 -4.77
CA SER A 426 4.29 -0.61 -4.73
C SER A 426 3.62 0.14 -3.58
N ILE A 427 4.18 1.29 -3.21
CA ILE A 427 3.55 2.30 -2.35
C ILE A 427 2.19 2.72 -2.92
N ALA A 428 2.10 2.94 -4.25
CA ALA A 428 0.86 3.24 -4.94
C ALA A 428 -0.18 2.12 -4.81
N ALA A 429 0.22 0.84 -4.77
CA ALA A 429 -0.71 -0.25 -4.51
C ALA A 429 -1.30 -0.21 -3.09
N THR A 430 -0.58 0.34 -2.10
CA THR A 430 -1.15 0.63 -0.77
C THR A 430 -2.10 1.83 -0.86
N GLY A 431 -1.85 2.80 -1.75
CA GLY A 431 -2.85 3.83 -2.11
C GLY A 431 -4.15 3.24 -2.69
N VAL A 432 -4.09 2.08 -3.35
CA VAL A 432 -5.30 1.41 -3.89
C VAL A 432 -6.17 0.82 -2.79
N SER A 433 -5.62 0.29 -1.70
CA SER A 433 -6.44 -0.33 -0.64
C SER A 433 -7.37 0.67 0.05
N ILE A 434 -6.93 1.91 0.27
CA ILE A 434 -7.78 2.95 0.85
C ILE A 434 -8.88 3.37 -0.13
N CYS A 435 -8.58 3.48 -1.44
CA CYS A 435 -9.59 3.74 -2.46
C CYS A 435 -10.64 2.61 -2.55
N LEU A 436 -10.23 1.34 -2.46
CA LEU A 436 -11.15 0.21 -2.43
C LEU A 436 -12.02 0.23 -1.16
N TYR A 437 -11.44 0.56 0.00
CA TYR A 437 -12.19 0.69 1.25
C TYR A 437 -13.32 1.74 1.15
N TYR A 438 -13.02 2.98 0.72
CA TYR A 438 -14.05 4.01 0.54
C TYR A 438 -15.07 3.66 -0.56
N LEU A 439 -14.63 3.03 -1.66
CA LEU A 439 -15.55 2.53 -2.69
C LEU A 439 -16.52 1.47 -2.13
N GLY A 440 -16.03 0.57 -1.27
CA GLY A 440 -16.82 -0.44 -0.58
C GLY A 440 -17.86 0.13 0.40
N TYR A 441 -17.63 1.34 0.92
CA TYR A 441 -18.59 2.06 1.77
C TYR A 441 -19.78 2.62 0.96
N CYS A 442 -19.59 2.92 -0.34
CA CYS A 442 -20.64 3.43 -1.21
C CYS A 442 -21.44 2.29 -1.86
N GLU A 443 -22.53 1.88 -1.22
CA GLU A 443 -23.41 0.80 -1.66
C GLU A 443 -23.85 0.92 -3.13
N GLU A 444 -24.32 2.09 -3.59
CA GLU A 444 -24.75 2.24 -4.99
C GLU A 444 -23.59 2.33 -5.99
N ALA A 445 -22.35 2.60 -5.55
CA ALA A 445 -21.18 2.39 -6.39
C ALA A 445 -20.88 0.89 -6.50
N MET A 446 -20.93 0.14 -5.39
CA MET A 446 -20.72 -1.30 -5.38
C MET A 446 -21.79 -2.09 -6.15
N GLU A 447 -23.05 -1.65 -6.16
CA GLU A 447 -24.09 -2.21 -7.05
C GLU A 447 -23.68 -2.09 -8.53
N ARG A 448 -23.07 -0.97 -8.93
CA ARG A 448 -22.56 -0.75 -10.29
C ARG A 448 -21.32 -1.59 -10.57
N VAL A 449 -20.40 -1.72 -9.60
CA VAL A 449 -19.25 -2.63 -9.69
C VAL A 449 -19.69 -4.07 -9.93
N CYS A 450 -20.75 -4.53 -9.24
CA CYS A 450 -21.31 -5.87 -9.42
C CYS A 450 -22.05 -6.08 -10.76
N LEU A 451 -22.23 -5.02 -11.56
CA LEU A 451 -22.76 -5.05 -12.92
C LEU A 451 -21.67 -4.92 -14.01
N LEU A 452 -20.40 -4.73 -13.62
CA LEU A 452 -19.27 -4.72 -14.56
C LEU A 452 -18.98 -6.13 -15.11
N PRO A 453 -18.27 -6.25 -16.26
CA PRO A 453 -17.90 -7.55 -16.82
C PRO A 453 -17.15 -8.42 -15.80
N LYS A 454 -17.43 -9.74 -15.78
CA LYS A 454 -16.89 -10.65 -14.75
C LYS A 454 -15.37 -10.56 -14.59
N TYR A 455 -14.60 -10.33 -15.65
CA TYR A 455 -13.14 -10.21 -15.55
C TYR A 455 -12.70 -9.00 -14.69
N VAL A 456 -13.47 -7.90 -14.66
CA VAL A 456 -13.18 -6.74 -13.81
C VAL A 456 -13.42 -7.08 -12.34
N VAL A 457 -14.55 -7.74 -12.03
CA VAL A 457 -14.87 -8.16 -10.66
C VAL A 457 -13.89 -9.23 -10.16
N SER A 458 -13.50 -10.17 -11.02
CA SER A 458 -12.47 -11.18 -10.74
C SER A 458 -11.11 -10.53 -10.46
N ASN A 459 -10.71 -9.52 -11.26
CA ASN A 459 -9.50 -8.74 -11.02
C ASN A 459 -9.57 -7.89 -9.74
N LEU A 460 -10.73 -7.33 -9.39
CA LEU A 460 -10.96 -6.60 -8.14
C LEU A 460 -10.74 -7.50 -6.93
N VAL A 461 -11.42 -8.64 -6.87
CA VAL A 461 -11.25 -9.62 -5.78
C VAL A 461 -9.80 -10.10 -5.73
N LYS A 462 -9.17 -10.37 -6.88
CA LYS A 462 -7.76 -10.77 -6.97
C LYS A 462 -6.78 -9.68 -6.49
N TYR A 463 -7.12 -8.40 -6.65
CA TYR A 463 -6.32 -7.28 -6.15
C TYR A 463 -6.49 -7.14 -4.63
N ALA A 464 -7.73 -7.16 -4.13
CA ALA A 464 -8.02 -7.10 -2.69
C ALA A 464 -7.46 -8.30 -1.92
N LEU A 465 -7.48 -9.51 -2.49
CA LEU A 465 -6.82 -10.69 -1.92
C LEU A 465 -5.29 -10.62 -1.96
N TRP A 466 -4.70 -9.89 -2.91
CA TRP A 466 -3.25 -9.64 -2.92
C TRP A 466 -2.85 -8.63 -1.84
N LEU A 467 -3.64 -7.56 -1.63
CA LEU A 467 -3.44 -6.60 -0.54
C LEU A 467 -3.45 -7.31 0.82
N LEU A 468 -4.47 -8.14 1.03
CA LEU A 468 -4.67 -8.96 2.24
C LEU A 468 -3.45 -9.84 2.59
N GLU A 469 -2.73 -10.37 1.61
CA GLU A 469 -1.51 -11.18 1.84
C GLU A 469 -0.23 -10.31 1.89
N CYS A 470 -0.07 -9.34 0.97
CA CYS A 470 1.24 -8.83 0.56
C CYS A 470 1.45 -7.30 0.71
N SER A 471 0.47 -6.51 1.13
CA SER A 471 0.71 -5.07 1.39
C SER A 471 1.21 -4.79 2.81
N HIS A 472 1.50 -3.53 3.10
CA HIS A 472 1.66 -2.99 4.45
C HIS A 472 0.41 -3.24 5.32
N ASP A 473 0.55 -3.11 6.64
CA ASP A 473 -0.52 -3.45 7.60
C ASP A 473 -1.74 -2.53 7.49
N SER A 474 -1.55 -1.25 7.17
CA SER A 474 -2.64 -0.35 6.79
C SER A 474 -3.44 -0.89 5.59
N GLY A 475 -2.76 -1.36 4.55
CA GLY A 475 -3.38 -1.91 3.35
C GLY A 475 -4.06 -3.25 3.57
N ARG A 476 -3.49 -4.11 4.43
CA ARG A 476 -4.12 -5.36 4.88
C ARG A 476 -5.42 -5.05 5.62
N CYS A 477 -5.36 -4.11 6.58
CA CYS A 477 -6.51 -3.66 7.36
C CYS A 477 -7.63 -3.11 6.45
N GLN A 478 -7.29 -2.20 5.54
CA GLN A 478 -8.21 -1.63 4.55
C GLN A 478 -8.83 -2.71 3.63
N ALA A 479 -8.06 -3.73 3.24
CA ALA A 479 -8.56 -4.87 2.45
C ALA A 479 -9.55 -5.75 3.25
N ILE A 480 -9.29 -6.01 4.53
CA ILE A 480 -10.24 -6.72 5.42
C ILE A 480 -11.54 -5.92 5.53
N MET A 481 -11.45 -4.60 5.75
CA MET A 481 -12.61 -3.71 5.85
C MET A 481 -13.41 -3.68 4.54
N PHE A 482 -12.75 -3.61 3.38
CA PHE A 482 -13.38 -3.69 2.07
C PHE A 482 -14.18 -5.01 1.90
N PHE A 483 -13.60 -6.16 2.23
CA PHE A 483 -14.31 -7.44 2.15
C PHE A 483 -15.50 -7.49 3.12
N GLY A 484 -15.32 -7.04 4.38
CA GLY A 484 -16.40 -6.95 5.36
C GLY A 484 -17.57 -6.08 4.92
N LEU A 485 -17.32 -4.98 4.20
CA LEU A 485 -18.35 -4.12 3.61
C LEU A 485 -19.01 -4.71 2.36
N THR A 486 -18.35 -5.62 1.64
CA THR A 486 -18.78 -6.09 0.31
C THR A 486 -19.28 -7.54 0.25
N PHE A 487 -19.13 -8.35 1.29
CA PHE A 487 -19.73 -9.69 1.36
C PHE A 487 -21.26 -9.71 1.23
N GLN A 488 -21.94 -8.61 1.54
CA GLN A 488 -23.38 -8.43 1.26
C GLN A 488 -23.74 -8.52 -0.23
N PHE A 489 -22.79 -8.33 -1.15
CA PHE A 489 -23.02 -8.49 -2.59
C PHE A 489 -22.63 -9.90 -3.04
N LYS A 490 -23.61 -10.68 -3.52
CA LYS A 490 -23.38 -12.08 -3.94
C LYS A 490 -22.28 -12.22 -5.00
N VAL A 491 -22.17 -11.28 -5.94
CA VAL A 491 -21.13 -11.34 -7.00
C VAL A 491 -19.72 -11.25 -6.41
N ILE A 492 -19.52 -10.49 -5.34
CA ILE A 492 -18.22 -10.39 -4.64
C ILE A 492 -17.96 -11.65 -3.81
N LEU A 493 -18.98 -12.14 -3.09
CA LEU A 493 -18.89 -13.32 -2.24
C LEU A 493 -18.56 -14.60 -3.03
N ASP A 494 -19.28 -14.86 -4.13
CA ASP A 494 -19.06 -16.02 -5.00
C ASP A 494 -17.64 -16.02 -5.62
N GLU A 495 -17.13 -14.83 -5.95
CA GLU A 495 -15.81 -14.67 -6.56
C GLU A 495 -14.69 -14.78 -5.50
N PHE A 496 -14.90 -14.29 -4.27
CA PHE A 496 -14.01 -14.46 -3.11
C PHE A 496 -13.81 -15.93 -2.75
N ASP A 497 -14.90 -16.70 -2.65
CA ASP A 497 -14.85 -18.16 -2.47
C ASP A 497 -14.06 -18.83 -3.59
N SER A 498 -14.32 -18.45 -4.86
CA SER A 498 -13.64 -19.04 -6.03
C SER A 498 -12.13 -18.79 -6.08
N GLN A 499 -11.63 -17.80 -5.34
CA GLN A 499 -10.22 -17.44 -5.25
C GLN A 499 -9.57 -17.82 -3.90
N ASP A 500 -10.18 -18.75 -3.15
CA ASP A 500 -9.71 -19.26 -1.85
C ASP A 500 -9.56 -18.16 -0.79
N GLY A 501 -10.40 -17.12 -0.89
CA GLY A 501 -10.33 -15.91 -0.08
C GLY A 501 -10.47 -16.15 1.42
N LEU A 502 -11.30 -17.11 1.84
CA LEU A 502 -11.50 -17.41 3.26
C LEU A 502 -10.22 -17.93 3.93
N ARG A 503 -9.39 -18.73 3.26
CA ARG A 503 -8.08 -19.12 3.80
C ARG A 503 -7.16 -17.91 3.90
N LYS A 504 -7.15 -17.02 2.91
CA LYS A 504 -6.30 -15.82 2.92
C LYS A 504 -6.66 -14.88 4.08
N LEU A 505 -7.95 -14.63 4.28
CA LEU A 505 -8.48 -13.89 5.42
C LEU A 505 -8.15 -14.57 6.76
N HIS A 506 -8.22 -15.90 6.81
CA HIS A 506 -7.86 -16.66 8.00
C HIS A 506 -6.36 -16.59 8.33
N ASN A 507 -5.48 -16.69 7.32
CA ASN A 507 -4.04 -16.58 7.53
C ASN A 507 -3.68 -15.27 8.24
N VAL A 508 -4.27 -14.13 7.85
CA VAL A 508 -3.97 -12.81 8.43
C VAL A 508 -4.22 -12.75 9.93
N ILE A 509 -5.26 -13.43 10.45
CA ILE A 509 -5.51 -13.50 11.90
C ILE A 509 -4.69 -14.62 12.56
N ALA A 510 -4.52 -15.77 11.91
CA ALA A 510 -3.84 -16.93 12.48
C ALA A 510 -2.33 -16.74 12.65
N THR A 511 -1.70 -15.80 11.92
CA THR A 511 -0.27 -15.48 12.06
C THR A 511 0.02 -14.27 12.96
N LEU A 512 -0.97 -13.71 13.67
CA LEU A 512 -0.75 -12.58 14.57
C LEU A 512 0.00 -13.02 15.83
N PRO A 513 1.15 -12.39 16.18
CA PRO A 513 1.92 -12.73 17.39
C PRO A 513 1.08 -12.73 18.69
N ILE A 514 0.11 -11.82 18.84
CA ILE A 514 -0.77 -11.76 20.03
C ILE A 514 -1.71 -12.97 20.21
N LEU A 515 -1.72 -13.93 19.27
CA LEU A 515 -2.49 -15.17 19.35
C LEU A 515 -1.60 -16.44 19.37
N LEU A 516 -0.27 -16.28 19.35
CA LEU A 516 0.70 -17.37 19.34
C LEU A 516 1.35 -17.52 20.74
N PRO A 517 1.22 -18.68 21.41
CA PRO A 517 1.71 -18.82 22.78
C PRO A 517 3.24 -19.01 22.90
N ASP A 518 3.88 -19.58 21.88
CA ASP A 518 5.27 -20.07 21.95
C ASP A 518 6.27 -19.25 21.11
N SER A 519 5.89 -18.08 20.60
CA SER A 519 6.77 -17.31 19.73
C SER A 519 7.82 -16.50 20.52
N ASP A 520 9.10 -16.75 20.22
CA ASP A 520 10.29 -15.94 20.57
C ASP A 520 10.27 -14.52 19.93
N THR A 521 9.09 -14.02 19.58
CA THR A 521 8.82 -12.62 19.26
C THR A 521 9.13 -11.78 20.49
N GLY A 522 10.29 -11.11 20.49
CA GLY A 522 10.68 -10.16 21.53
C GLY A 522 9.55 -9.17 21.83
N GLN A 523 9.36 -8.87 23.12
CA GLN A 523 8.19 -8.18 23.69
C GLN A 523 7.61 -7.10 22.76
N LEU A 524 6.40 -7.36 22.26
CA LEU A 524 5.65 -6.44 21.42
C LEU A 524 5.45 -5.12 22.18
N ASN A 525 5.67 -4.00 21.51
CA ASN A 525 5.35 -2.70 22.09
C ASN A 525 3.81 -2.52 22.16
N GLU A 526 3.32 -1.76 23.14
CA GLU A 526 1.87 -1.56 23.38
C GLU A 526 1.11 -1.11 22.11
N GLU A 527 1.74 -0.28 21.29
CA GLU A 527 1.22 0.17 19.99
C GLU A 527 1.06 -0.98 18.97
N GLN A 528 2.00 -1.93 18.95
CA GLN A 528 1.96 -3.09 18.05
C GLN A 528 0.89 -4.08 18.49
N GLU A 529 0.73 -4.29 19.80
CA GLU A 529 -0.40 -5.05 20.32
C GLU A 529 -1.74 -4.37 20.00
N GLY A 530 -1.82 -3.04 20.13
CA GLY A 530 -3.00 -2.25 19.78
C GLY A 530 -3.40 -2.41 18.31
N ALA A 531 -2.44 -2.33 17.40
CA ALA A 531 -2.64 -2.59 15.98
C ALA A 531 -3.11 -4.03 15.73
N ALA A 532 -2.47 -5.03 16.33
CA ALA A 532 -2.85 -6.43 16.17
C ALA A 532 -4.26 -6.73 16.74
N ARG A 533 -4.63 -6.16 17.89
CA ARG A 533 -6.00 -6.22 18.46
C ARG A 533 -7.04 -5.64 17.49
N GLN A 534 -6.71 -4.56 16.79
CA GLN A 534 -7.59 -3.97 15.78
C GLN A 534 -7.67 -4.82 14.49
N ILE A 535 -6.61 -5.52 14.08
CA ILE A 535 -6.68 -6.51 12.99
C ILE A 535 -7.60 -7.68 13.40
N VAL A 536 -7.46 -8.23 14.61
CA VAL A 536 -8.36 -9.28 15.14
C VAL A 536 -9.82 -8.83 15.06
N ARG A 537 -10.13 -7.62 15.52
CA ARG A 537 -11.47 -7.03 15.42
C ARG A 537 -12.00 -7.02 13.99
N HIS A 538 -11.22 -6.49 13.03
CA HIS A 538 -11.65 -6.39 11.64
C HIS A 538 -11.88 -7.76 11.01
N VAL A 539 -11.03 -8.76 11.28
CA VAL A 539 -11.22 -10.11 10.75
C VAL A 539 -12.43 -10.82 11.39
N CYS A 540 -12.67 -10.65 12.69
CA CYS A 540 -13.89 -11.16 13.34
C CYS A 540 -15.17 -10.54 12.74
N VAL A 541 -15.18 -9.23 12.46
CA VAL A 541 -16.29 -8.55 11.76
C VAL A 541 -16.43 -9.08 10.33
N ALA A 542 -15.33 -9.29 9.60
CA ALA A 542 -15.36 -9.82 8.24
C ALA A 542 -15.91 -11.25 8.19
N TYR A 543 -15.48 -12.15 9.08
CA TYR A 543 -16.06 -13.49 9.21
C TYR A 543 -17.56 -13.46 9.50
N ARG A 544 -18.02 -12.54 10.37
CA ARG A 544 -19.44 -12.40 10.66
C ARG A 544 -20.22 -12.02 9.41
N ARG A 545 -19.78 -10.99 8.68
CA ARG A 545 -20.43 -10.56 7.42
C ARG A 545 -20.40 -11.64 6.34
N TYR A 546 -19.32 -12.43 6.28
CA TYR A 546 -19.20 -13.60 5.41
C TYR A 546 -20.26 -14.66 5.73
N LEU A 547 -20.38 -15.09 7.00
CA LEU A 547 -21.39 -16.07 7.40
C LEU A 547 -22.83 -15.56 7.35
N GLU A 548 -23.09 -14.29 7.68
CA GLU A 548 -24.41 -13.65 7.50
C GLU A 548 -24.87 -13.74 6.03
N ALA A 549 -24.01 -13.39 5.08
CA ALA A 549 -24.34 -13.43 3.66
C ALA A 549 -24.54 -14.86 3.13
N HIS A 550 -23.70 -15.82 3.55
CA HIS A 550 -23.89 -17.23 3.21
C HIS A 550 -25.15 -17.83 3.84
N LEU A 551 -25.51 -17.42 5.06
CA LEU A 551 -26.71 -17.87 5.77
C LEU A 551 -27.97 -17.46 5.00
N ALA A 552 -28.09 -16.18 4.66
CA ALA A 552 -29.22 -15.66 3.88
C ALA A 552 -29.36 -16.38 2.53
N MET A 553 -28.25 -16.54 1.81
CA MET A 553 -28.24 -17.27 0.54
C MET A 553 -28.61 -18.76 0.69
N LYS A 554 -28.21 -19.42 1.77
CA LYS A 554 -28.53 -20.83 2.06
C LYS A 554 -29.98 -21.01 2.47
N VAL A 555 -30.53 -20.12 3.28
CA VAL A 555 -31.94 -20.15 3.70
C VAL A 555 -32.87 -19.87 2.52
N GLU A 556 -32.54 -18.91 1.66
CA GLU A 556 -33.32 -18.61 0.46
C GLU A 556 -33.32 -19.77 -0.55
N LEU A 557 -32.20 -20.49 -0.68
CA LEU A 557 -32.15 -21.74 -1.45
C LEU A 557 -33.10 -22.80 -0.87
N ILE A 558 -33.12 -22.97 0.46
CA ILE A 558 -34.00 -23.93 1.13
C ILE A 558 -35.46 -23.55 0.95
N ARG A 559 -35.84 -22.29 1.20
CA ARG A 559 -37.20 -21.76 0.96
C ARG A 559 -37.70 -22.10 -0.43
N ARG A 560 -36.90 -21.84 -1.47
CA ARG A 560 -37.24 -22.17 -2.87
C ARG A 560 -37.35 -23.68 -3.11
N SER A 561 -36.48 -24.49 -2.52
CA SER A 561 -36.55 -25.96 -2.65
C SER A 561 -37.78 -26.59 -1.99
N GLN A 562 -38.41 -25.88 -1.03
CA GLN A 562 -39.60 -26.33 -0.32
C GLN A 562 -40.91 -25.88 -0.99
N LEU A 563 -40.87 -24.93 -1.95
CA LEU A 563 -42.04 -24.52 -2.73
C LEU A 563 -42.51 -25.64 -3.66
N ARG A 564 -43.65 -26.24 -3.34
CA ARG A 564 -44.31 -27.25 -4.19
C ARG A 564 -45.09 -26.58 -5.34
N PRO A 565 -45.04 -27.12 -6.58
CA PRO A 565 -45.76 -26.55 -7.73
C PRO A 565 -47.29 -26.44 -7.60
N ASN A 566 -47.91 -27.18 -6.66
CA ASN A 566 -49.37 -27.25 -6.50
C ASN A 566 -49.94 -26.36 -5.37
N GLU A 567 -49.12 -25.72 -4.55
CA GLU A 567 -49.59 -24.93 -3.41
C GLU A 567 -49.88 -23.48 -3.85
N ARG A 568 -51.16 -23.19 -4.14
CA ARG A 568 -51.65 -21.86 -4.54
C ARG A 568 -51.44 -20.84 -3.42
N GLN A 569 -50.37 -20.04 -3.51
CA GLN A 569 -50.11 -18.96 -2.56
C GLN A 569 -51.08 -17.79 -2.75
N VAL A 570 -51.58 -17.25 -1.63
CA VAL A 570 -52.33 -15.99 -1.57
C VAL A 570 -51.34 -14.87 -1.24
N GLY A 571 -50.57 -14.47 -2.25
CA GLY A 571 -49.58 -13.40 -2.14
C GLY A 571 -48.65 -13.38 -3.36
N PRO A 572 -48.08 -12.21 -3.74
CA PRO A 572 -47.11 -12.14 -4.81
C PRO A 572 -45.79 -12.80 -4.36
N LEU A 573 -45.32 -13.80 -5.12
CA LEU A 573 -43.96 -14.30 -5.01
C LEU A 573 -42.99 -13.13 -5.23
N LEU A 574 -42.24 -12.74 -4.20
CA LEU A 574 -41.16 -11.78 -4.36
C LEU A 574 -40.11 -12.36 -5.32
N PRO A 575 -39.73 -11.63 -6.39
CA PRO A 575 -38.75 -12.14 -7.33
C PRO A 575 -37.38 -12.30 -6.64
N PRO A 576 -36.52 -13.21 -7.12
CA PRO A 576 -35.18 -13.37 -6.59
C PRO A 576 -34.44 -12.03 -6.48
N GLN A 577 -33.94 -11.70 -5.29
CA GLN A 577 -33.07 -10.54 -5.11
C GLN A 577 -31.89 -10.64 -6.10
N PRO A 578 -31.65 -9.63 -6.95
CA PRO A 578 -30.55 -9.68 -7.92
C PRO A 578 -29.19 -9.79 -7.23
N SER A 579 -28.27 -10.56 -7.82
CA SER A 579 -26.95 -10.83 -7.23
C SER A 579 -26.10 -9.58 -6.97
N TYR A 580 -26.37 -8.48 -7.67
CA TYR A 580 -25.71 -7.18 -7.51
C TYR A 580 -26.33 -6.31 -6.40
N LYS A 581 -27.45 -6.70 -5.79
CA LYS A 581 -28.09 -5.98 -4.67
C LYS A 581 -27.53 -6.46 -3.33
N ALA A 582 -27.26 -5.53 -2.43
CA ALA A 582 -26.81 -5.82 -1.06
C ALA A 582 -27.84 -6.68 -0.30
N CYS A 583 -27.47 -7.88 0.10
CA CYS A 583 -28.23 -8.72 1.02
C CYS A 583 -28.01 -8.21 2.45
N LYS A 584 -29.10 -7.75 3.07
CA LYS A 584 -29.12 -7.25 4.44
C LYS A 584 -30.16 -8.04 5.22
N SER A 585 -29.91 -8.24 6.50
CA SER A 585 -30.86 -8.83 7.43
C SER A 585 -30.71 -8.18 8.80
N SER A 586 -31.81 -8.00 9.51
CA SER A 586 -31.79 -7.56 10.90
C SER A 586 -31.27 -8.68 11.82
N PRO A 587 -30.88 -8.38 13.08
CA PRO A 587 -30.50 -9.42 14.06
C PRO A 587 -31.60 -10.47 14.25
N GLU A 588 -32.87 -10.05 14.26
CA GLU A 588 -34.03 -10.92 14.40
C GLU A 588 -34.23 -11.81 13.16
N GLU A 589 -34.00 -11.26 11.95
CA GLU A 589 -34.02 -12.03 10.71
C GLU A 589 -32.85 -13.02 10.63
N ILE A 590 -31.66 -12.65 11.09
CA ILE A 590 -30.49 -13.55 11.19
C ILE A 590 -30.81 -14.70 12.15
N GLN A 591 -31.38 -14.43 13.32
CA GLN A 591 -31.78 -15.47 14.27
C GLN A 591 -32.83 -16.43 13.65
N GLN A 592 -33.87 -15.89 12.99
CA GLN A 592 -34.86 -16.71 12.27
C GLN A 592 -34.23 -17.55 11.16
N GLN A 593 -33.22 -17.02 10.46
CA GLN A 593 -32.47 -17.76 9.44
C GLN A 593 -31.63 -18.88 10.05
N VAL A 594 -30.95 -18.65 11.19
CA VAL A 594 -30.21 -19.69 11.94
C VAL A 594 -31.16 -20.80 12.39
N ASP A 595 -32.32 -20.47 12.96
CA ASP A 595 -33.29 -21.47 13.40
C ASP A 595 -33.92 -22.22 12.22
N MET A 596 -34.26 -21.55 11.12
CA MET A 596 -34.75 -22.22 9.92
C MET A 596 -33.68 -23.16 9.35
N LEU A 597 -32.41 -22.75 9.31
CA LEU A 597 -31.32 -23.58 8.81
C LEU A 597 -31.09 -24.80 9.73
N PHE A 598 -31.09 -24.59 11.05
CA PHE A 598 -30.96 -25.65 12.06
C PHE A 598 -32.06 -26.70 11.97
N GLN A 599 -33.32 -26.27 11.78
CA GLN A 599 -34.47 -27.19 11.68
C GLN A 599 -34.50 -28.01 10.37
N ASN A 600 -33.91 -27.50 9.29
CA ASN A 600 -34.02 -28.08 7.95
C ASN A 600 -32.74 -28.77 7.43
N MET A 601 -31.59 -28.63 8.11
CA MET A 601 -30.33 -29.25 7.71
C MET A 601 -30.18 -30.68 8.25
N PRO A 602 -29.96 -31.71 7.41
CA PRO A 602 -29.65 -33.06 7.87
C PRO A 602 -28.40 -33.13 8.76
N TYR A 603 -28.35 -34.06 9.72
CA TYR A 603 -27.20 -34.26 10.62
C TYR A 603 -25.86 -34.55 9.92
N ARG A 604 -25.88 -35.03 8.67
CA ARG A 604 -24.69 -35.26 7.82
C ARG A 604 -24.58 -34.25 6.67
N SER A 605 -25.25 -33.10 6.78
CA SER A 605 -25.17 -32.05 5.78
C SER A 605 -23.79 -31.39 5.77
N HIS A 606 -23.39 -30.95 4.58
CA HIS A 606 -22.20 -30.15 4.37
C HIS A 606 -22.60 -28.71 4.01
N TRP A 607 -21.78 -27.76 4.44
CA TRP A 607 -21.95 -26.34 4.14
C TRP A 607 -20.57 -25.71 4.01
N ALA A 608 -20.14 -25.54 2.75
CA ALA A 608 -18.78 -25.15 2.37
C ALA A 608 -18.11 -24.08 3.26
N PRO A 609 -18.72 -22.91 3.56
CA PRO A 609 -18.09 -21.91 4.43
C PRO A 609 -17.78 -22.44 5.84
N VAL A 610 -18.66 -23.22 6.44
CA VAL A 610 -18.45 -23.79 7.79
C VAL A 610 -17.52 -25.00 7.75
N ASP A 611 -17.61 -25.88 6.73
CA ASP A 611 -16.63 -26.96 6.53
C ASP A 611 -15.21 -26.39 6.28
N GLN A 612 -15.07 -25.22 5.65
CA GLN A 612 -13.79 -24.55 5.45
C GLN A 612 -13.29 -23.84 6.73
N LEU A 613 -14.15 -23.14 7.48
CA LEU A 613 -13.80 -22.61 8.82
C LEU A 613 -13.32 -23.73 9.77
N LEU A 614 -13.99 -24.89 9.74
CA LEU A 614 -13.58 -26.09 10.48
C LEU A 614 -12.21 -26.60 10.01
N LYS A 615 -11.99 -26.75 8.70
CA LYS A 615 -10.71 -27.19 8.12
C LYS A 615 -9.53 -26.27 8.47
N LEU A 616 -9.80 -24.97 8.63
CA LEU A 616 -8.81 -23.96 9.00
C LEU A 616 -8.57 -23.87 10.52
N GLY A 617 -9.36 -24.56 11.36
CA GLY A 617 -9.29 -24.39 12.81
C GLY A 617 -9.85 -23.05 13.32
N ALA A 618 -10.56 -22.30 12.46
CA ALA A 618 -11.06 -20.96 12.77
C ALA A 618 -12.05 -20.95 13.95
N VAL A 619 -12.83 -22.03 14.14
CA VAL A 619 -13.72 -22.21 15.30
C VAL A 619 -12.91 -22.18 16.61
N THR A 620 -11.83 -22.96 16.70
CA THR A 620 -10.94 -23.01 17.86
C THR A 620 -10.21 -21.68 18.07
N LEU A 621 -9.76 -21.03 16.99
CA LEU A 621 -9.11 -19.72 17.06
C LEU A 621 -10.07 -18.65 17.63
N LEU A 622 -11.34 -18.65 17.22
CA LEU A 622 -12.35 -17.71 17.74
C LEU A 622 -12.66 -17.94 19.22
N LEU A 623 -12.68 -19.19 19.69
CA LEU A 623 -12.79 -19.50 21.12
C LEU A 623 -11.58 -18.98 21.92
N LYS A 624 -10.35 -19.14 21.39
CA LYS A 624 -9.14 -18.54 22.01
C LYS A 624 -9.20 -17.01 22.03
N ILE A 625 -9.65 -16.37 20.95
CA ILE A 625 -9.84 -14.91 20.89
C ILE A 625 -10.87 -14.43 21.92
N ILE A 626 -11.96 -15.15 22.13
CA ILE A 626 -12.96 -14.80 23.16
C ILE A 626 -12.36 -14.87 24.57
N ALA A 627 -11.47 -15.85 24.84
CA ALA A 627 -10.74 -15.94 26.11
C ALA A 627 -9.75 -14.77 26.27
N PHE A 628 -8.82 -14.58 25.32
CA PHE A 628 -7.82 -13.51 25.37
C PHE A 628 -8.43 -12.10 25.42
N ALA A 629 -9.57 -11.90 24.76
CA ALA A 629 -10.26 -10.61 24.78
C ALA A 629 -10.75 -10.22 26.19
N TYR A 630 -10.86 -11.13 27.16
CA TYR A 630 -11.17 -10.76 28.55
C TYR A 630 -10.11 -9.82 29.14
N GLU A 631 -8.84 -10.08 28.87
CA GLU A 631 -7.69 -9.33 29.40
C GLU A 631 -7.39 -8.07 28.60
N TRP A 632 -7.72 -8.06 27.30
CA TRP A 632 -7.50 -6.90 26.43
C TRP A 632 -8.33 -5.68 26.86
N ASN A 633 -7.66 -4.54 27.07
CA ASN A 633 -8.31 -3.27 27.39
C ASN A 633 -8.26 -2.30 26.20
N TYR A 634 -9.26 -2.35 25.32
CA TYR A 634 -9.40 -1.42 24.19
C TYR A 634 -10.86 -1.27 23.76
N SER A 635 -11.19 -0.14 23.15
CA SER A 635 -12.57 0.25 22.74
C SER A 635 -13.25 -0.78 21.83
N GLY A 636 -12.48 -1.49 20.99
CA GLY A 636 -12.97 -2.48 20.05
C GLY A 636 -13.34 -3.85 20.65
N ARG A 637 -13.01 -4.11 21.93
CA ARG A 637 -13.21 -5.43 22.58
C ARG A 637 -14.62 -5.99 22.39
N ALA A 638 -15.64 -5.19 22.70
CA ALA A 638 -17.03 -5.66 22.72
C ALA A 638 -17.54 -6.05 21.32
N GLU A 639 -17.11 -5.36 20.27
CA GLU A 639 -17.45 -5.71 18.88
C GLU A 639 -16.74 -6.98 18.42
N THR A 640 -15.50 -7.18 18.88
CA THR A 640 -14.68 -8.36 18.57
C THR A 640 -15.28 -9.62 19.19
N VAL A 641 -15.59 -9.59 20.48
CA VAL A 641 -16.21 -10.71 21.20
C VAL A 641 -17.60 -11.01 20.63
N ARG A 642 -18.43 -9.99 20.40
CA ARG A 642 -19.75 -10.18 19.78
C ARG A 642 -19.61 -10.81 18.39
N SER A 643 -18.78 -10.26 17.52
CA SER A 643 -18.65 -10.78 16.15
C SER A 643 -18.08 -12.20 16.11
N ALA A 644 -17.20 -12.58 17.06
CA ALA A 644 -16.76 -13.95 17.23
C ALA A 644 -17.90 -14.88 17.69
N LEU A 645 -18.72 -14.45 18.66
CA LEU A 645 -19.90 -15.20 19.12
C LEU A 645 -20.96 -15.36 18.02
N ASP A 646 -21.22 -14.33 17.23
CA ASP A 646 -22.17 -14.36 16.10
C ASP A 646 -21.72 -15.38 15.03
N VAL A 647 -20.41 -15.42 14.71
CA VAL A 647 -19.82 -16.42 13.80
C VAL A 647 -20.01 -17.83 14.34
N LEU A 648 -19.76 -18.04 15.63
CA LEU A 648 -19.95 -19.32 16.30
C LEU A 648 -21.44 -19.72 16.38
N ALA A 649 -22.35 -18.76 16.57
CA ALA A 649 -23.80 -18.99 16.58
C ALA A 649 -24.33 -19.46 15.23
N ILE A 650 -23.88 -18.84 14.13
CA ILE A 650 -24.24 -19.26 12.76
C ILE A 650 -23.57 -20.61 12.43
N ALA A 651 -22.31 -20.81 12.80
CA ALA A 651 -21.60 -22.07 12.56
C ALA A 651 -22.22 -23.27 13.30
N CYS A 652 -22.83 -23.05 14.48
CA CYS A 652 -23.52 -24.05 15.29
C CYS A 652 -24.68 -24.80 14.59
N VAL A 653 -25.14 -24.38 13.41
CA VAL A 653 -26.08 -25.19 12.60
C VAL A 653 -25.47 -26.51 12.11
N ILE A 654 -24.13 -26.65 12.12
CA ILE A 654 -23.42 -27.87 11.76
C ILE A 654 -22.99 -28.63 13.03
N PRO A 655 -23.44 -29.89 13.27
CA PRO A 655 -23.16 -30.62 14.50
C PRO A 655 -21.66 -30.79 14.84
N LYS A 656 -20.77 -30.79 13.84
CA LYS A 656 -19.31 -30.82 14.06
C LYS A 656 -18.81 -29.63 14.87
N VAL A 657 -19.41 -28.45 14.72
CA VAL A 657 -19.04 -27.23 15.46
C VAL A 657 -19.46 -27.37 16.93
N GLN A 658 -20.62 -27.95 17.19
CA GLN A 658 -21.12 -28.20 18.55
C GLN A 658 -20.22 -29.19 19.31
N MET A 659 -19.67 -30.20 18.62
CA MET A 659 -18.72 -31.15 19.22
C MET A 659 -17.43 -30.46 19.70
N LEU A 660 -16.91 -29.48 18.94
CA LEU A 660 -15.73 -28.70 19.34
C LEU A 660 -15.94 -27.85 20.61
N PHE A 661 -17.19 -27.64 21.06
CA PHE A 661 -17.50 -26.99 22.34
C PHE A 661 -17.59 -27.98 23.50
N CYS A 662 -17.46 -29.28 23.23
CA CYS A 662 -17.27 -30.33 24.25
C CYS A 662 -15.80 -30.69 24.42
N ASP A 663 -14.95 -30.36 23.45
CA ASP A 663 -13.50 -30.50 23.52
C ASP A 663 -12.87 -29.39 24.39
N ARG A 664 -11.68 -29.64 24.92
CA ARG A 664 -10.92 -28.63 25.67
C ARG A 664 -10.16 -27.71 24.71
N VAL A 665 -10.19 -26.41 25.00
CA VAL A 665 -9.40 -25.40 24.30
C VAL A 665 -8.18 -25.09 25.16
N ASP A 666 -6.99 -25.45 24.68
CA ASP A 666 -5.75 -25.18 25.41
C ASP A 666 -5.46 -23.66 25.39
N LEU A 667 -5.37 -23.08 26.59
CA LEU A 667 -5.03 -21.67 26.84
C LEU A 667 -3.63 -21.59 27.49
N PRO A 668 -2.89 -20.47 27.35
CA PRO A 668 -1.64 -20.25 28.07
C PRO A 668 -1.83 -20.31 29.59
N GLU A 669 -0.83 -20.84 30.31
CA GLU A 669 -0.99 -21.35 31.68
C GLU A 669 -1.35 -20.29 32.74
N GLU A 670 -1.16 -18.99 32.47
CA GLU A 670 -1.59 -17.90 33.36
C GLU A 670 -3.10 -17.61 33.28
N THR A 671 -3.74 -17.91 32.15
CA THR A 671 -5.21 -17.87 32.02
C THR A 671 -5.83 -19.18 32.48
N LEU A 672 -6.66 -19.12 33.52
CA LEU A 672 -7.45 -20.25 34.03
C LEU A 672 -8.08 -21.07 32.90
N THR A 673 -7.84 -22.39 32.88
CA THR A 673 -8.40 -23.30 31.87
C THR A 673 -9.92 -23.38 31.97
N VAL A 674 -10.62 -22.51 31.23
CA VAL A 674 -12.08 -22.50 31.17
C VAL A 674 -12.57 -23.72 30.40
N GLU A 675 -13.22 -24.68 31.08
CA GLU A 675 -14.10 -25.62 30.39
C GLU A 675 -15.29 -24.83 29.81
N PHE A 676 -15.15 -24.42 28.55
CA PHE A 676 -16.17 -23.75 27.75
C PHE A 676 -17.34 -24.70 27.44
N ARG A 677 -18.12 -25.07 28.46
CA ARG A 677 -19.38 -25.82 28.32
C ARG A 677 -20.47 -24.92 27.73
N VAL A 678 -20.26 -24.51 26.49
CA VAL A 678 -21.13 -23.61 25.74
C VAL A 678 -22.32 -24.40 25.21
N SER A 679 -23.32 -24.57 26.05
CA SER A 679 -24.66 -24.94 25.58
C SER A 679 -25.19 -23.83 24.66
N ARG A 680 -26.02 -24.19 23.66
CA ARG A 680 -26.63 -23.21 22.73
C ARG A 680 -27.39 -22.10 23.48
N SER A 681 -27.97 -22.44 24.64
CA SER A 681 -28.63 -21.51 25.57
C SER A 681 -27.71 -20.38 26.04
N ASN A 682 -26.43 -20.66 26.29
CA ASN A 682 -25.48 -19.65 26.80
C ASN A 682 -25.02 -18.66 25.72
N ILE A 683 -25.10 -19.03 24.42
CA ILE A 683 -24.83 -18.09 23.31
C ILE A 683 -26.05 -17.18 23.09
N LEU A 684 -27.25 -17.76 23.04
CA LEU A 684 -28.49 -17.02 22.73
C LEU A 684 -28.94 -16.05 23.84
N VAL A 685 -28.41 -16.20 25.06
CA VAL A 685 -28.70 -15.32 26.21
C VAL A 685 -27.69 -14.15 26.31
N GLY A 686 -26.72 -14.05 25.40
CA GLY A 686 -25.75 -12.96 25.33
C GLY A 686 -26.19 -11.71 24.56
N HIS A 687 -27.50 -11.48 24.41
CA HIS A 687 -28.11 -10.39 23.64
C HIS A 687 -28.59 -9.22 24.51
#